data_AF-A0A0P0RM27-F1
#
_entry.id   AF-A0A0P0RM27-F1
#
_cell.length_a   1.000
_cell.length_b   1.000
_cell.length_c   1.000
_cell.angle_alpha   90.00
_cell.angle_beta   90.00
_cell.angle_gamma   90.00
#
_symmetry.space_group_name_H-M   'P 1'
#
loop_
_entity.id
_entity.type
_entity.pdbx_description
1 polymer ?
#
loop_
_entity_poly.entity_id
_entity_poly.type
_entity_poly.pdbx_seq_one_letter_code
_entity_poly.pdbx_strand_id
1 'polypeptide(L)'
;MNSSTHTADHSGNVPPIARDAPSVNALAAPLVAQLLADAARLRIAVSRHPFGPTIVDAGVATPGCIEAGVMIARICMGGLGRIETRISAGHEPLWPAMIDVHTASPVLACLGSQYAGWSLSASKEQNHGKKFFSLGSGPARALAGKETLFDELGYRDAHEAGVLVMEVGQPPPQAVLEKIVGDCGLAPGKLTVIVTPTQSVAGTVQVVARVVEVALHKSHVLGVPLGDIVEASGTAPLPPPAPDGLAAMGRTNDAILYGGRVHLTVTRDAVARRLAAELPSSNSRDYGRPFAEIFASFNYDFYQIDPSLFAPAEVWVSSLESGATYRGGRLDGALLHALWQGDAFVAGGDPSGGGRRFRCRTRHAGHHQSGGAMSDASAASGLRVAIMTDETGWHTGRLKKAFRARGVDARCVDLATCRIDTSWSPSGLAIPGFARDLPDAVFVRGIAGGTFEQVTLRLGILHALRECGVPVYNDARAIERSVDKSMTSFLLHRAGVPTPPAWATESAAFAQRVLMRETAAARRVVIKPLFGSQGKGLRRLGANASNGALTPLPPLRSYREVAYLQRYVGSARARRGGYDWRVLVIGSRAVAAMRRTGGRGWIHNVARGARCEPAALDPTLASLAARDGRARARLRRRRPDPRPVDAGRNRRAAGARSERRRGMAWAAIGDDRRYRRGAGRRSARPQARGEPRLDTAAARRAAPWTLTICWPAPTPPSC
;
A
#
# COMPACT_ATOMS: atom_id res chain seq x y z
N MET A 1 32.74 50.33 6.47
CA MET A 1 32.73 50.78 7.87
C MET A 1 32.53 49.57 8.75
N ASN A 2 33.57 49.29 9.56
CA ASN A 2 33.75 48.26 10.59
C ASN A 2 32.91 46.97 10.57
N SER A 3 33.58 45.90 10.12
CA SER A 3 33.30 44.51 10.47
C SER A 3 33.43 44.29 11.98
N SER A 4 32.34 43.88 12.62
CA SER A 4 32.38 43.19 13.91
C SER A 4 32.17 41.70 13.63
N THR A 5 33.29 40.98 13.54
CA THR A 5 33.36 39.53 13.57
C THR A 5 32.83 39.05 14.92
N HIS A 6 31.59 38.58 14.96
CA HIS A 6 31.17 37.64 16.00
C HIS A 6 31.83 36.30 15.68
N THR A 7 33.02 36.08 16.25
CA THR A 7 33.57 34.74 16.45
C THR A 7 32.62 33.98 17.36
N ALA A 8 31.75 33.16 16.75
CA ALA A 8 30.99 32.17 17.48
C ALA A 8 31.98 31.21 18.14
N ASP A 9 31.89 31.12 19.45
CA ASP A 9 32.69 30.29 20.32
C ASP A 9 32.57 28.81 19.87
N HIS A 10 33.64 28.27 19.28
CA HIS A 10 33.76 26.86 18.86
C HIS A 10 33.96 25.97 20.10
N SER A 11 32.94 25.89 20.95
CA SER A 11 32.87 24.87 21.99
C SER A 11 32.28 23.58 21.41
N GLY A 12 33.14 22.59 21.16
CA GLY A 12 32.77 21.17 21.08
C GLY A 12 31.71 20.76 20.04
N ASN A 13 31.92 21.07 18.75
CA ASN A 13 30.96 20.73 17.70
C ASN A 13 30.95 19.20 17.44
N VAL A 14 30.06 18.48 18.14
CA VAL A 14 29.79 17.07 17.87
C VAL A 14 29.20 16.98 16.46
N PRO A 15 29.81 16.20 15.54
CA PRO A 15 29.29 16.09 14.18
C PRO A 15 27.83 15.62 14.21
N PRO A 16 26.96 16.15 13.33
CA PRO A 16 25.53 15.84 13.36
C PRO A 16 25.22 14.39 12.96
N ILE A 17 26.21 13.68 12.41
CA ILE A 17 26.14 12.26 12.09
C ILE A 17 27.11 11.51 13.00
N ALA A 18 26.63 10.41 13.60
CA ALA A 18 27.45 9.56 14.46
C ALA A 18 28.62 8.93 13.69
N ARG A 19 29.76 8.73 14.36
CA ARG A 19 30.99 8.17 13.74
C ARG A 19 30.81 6.76 13.20
N ASP A 20 29.87 5.99 13.76
CA ASP A 20 29.53 4.62 13.37
C ASP A 20 28.30 4.55 12.44
N ALA A 21 27.93 5.67 11.82
CA ALA A 21 26.83 5.71 10.87
C ALA A 21 27.01 4.69 9.73
N PRO A 22 25.92 4.05 9.27
CA PRO A 22 26.00 3.01 8.26
C PRO A 22 26.38 3.58 6.88
N SER A 23 26.95 2.73 6.03
CA SER A 23 27.22 3.06 4.63
C SER A 23 25.92 3.24 3.84
N VAL A 24 25.68 4.42 3.30
CA VAL A 24 24.51 4.72 2.46
C VAL A 24 24.58 3.99 1.10
N ASN A 25 25.78 3.71 0.59
CA ASN A 25 25.97 2.90 -0.61
C ASN A 25 25.69 1.42 -0.34
N ALA A 26 26.16 0.87 0.79
CA ALA A 26 25.87 -0.51 1.17
C ALA A 26 24.36 -0.73 1.38
N LEU A 27 23.69 0.21 2.04
CA LEU A 27 22.24 0.15 2.28
C LEU A 27 21.43 0.34 1.00
N ALA A 28 21.91 1.13 0.04
CA ALA A 28 21.26 1.31 -1.25
C ALA A 28 21.50 0.13 -2.21
N ALA A 29 22.60 -0.63 -2.07
CA ALA A 29 22.96 -1.70 -3.00
C ALA A 29 21.87 -2.76 -3.22
N PRO A 30 21.17 -3.28 -2.18
CA PRO A 30 20.03 -4.19 -2.39
C PRO A 30 18.87 -3.56 -3.15
N LEU A 31 18.62 -2.25 -2.97
CA LEU A 31 17.58 -1.52 -3.69
C LEU A 31 17.95 -1.34 -5.17
N VAL A 32 19.22 -1.07 -5.46
CA VAL A 32 19.73 -1.01 -6.84
C VAL A 32 19.62 -2.38 -7.51
N ALA A 33 20.05 -3.46 -6.84
CA ALA A 33 19.91 -4.81 -7.35
C ALA A 33 18.45 -5.15 -7.66
N GLN A 34 17.52 -4.76 -6.78
CA GLN A 34 16.09 -4.92 -7.01
C GLN A 34 15.58 -4.09 -8.20
N LEU A 35 16.02 -2.83 -8.34
CA LEU A 35 15.66 -1.96 -9.46
C LEU A 35 16.05 -2.60 -10.80
N LEU A 36 17.29 -3.10 -10.89
CA LEU A 36 17.80 -3.78 -12.08
C LEU A 36 17.03 -5.08 -12.36
N ALA A 37 16.77 -5.88 -11.32
CA ALA A 37 16.07 -7.15 -11.46
C ALA A 37 14.56 -7.01 -11.79
N ASP A 38 13.98 -5.84 -11.56
CA ASP A 38 12.57 -5.54 -11.84
C ASP A 38 12.40 -4.61 -13.06
N ALA A 39 13.45 -4.38 -13.86
CA ALA A 39 13.47 -3.36 -14.92
C ALA A 39 12.25 -3.42 -15.87
N ALA A 40 11.92 -4.61 -16.38
CA ALA A 40 10.76 -4.80 -17.26
C ALA A 40 9.43 -4.48 -16.56
N ARG A 41 9.26 -4.91 -15.30
CA ARG A 41 8.06 -4.64 -14.50
C ARG A 41 7.90 -3.14 -14.21
N LEU A 42 9.02 -2.46 -14.02
CA LEU A 42 9.09 -1.03 -13.73
C LEU A 42 9.08 -0.16 -14.99
N ARG A 43 9.11 -0.77 -16.18
CA ARG A 43 9.14 -0.11 -17.49
C ARG A 43 10.32 0.86 -17.61
N ILE A 44 11.49 0.40 -17.17
CA ILE A 44 12.77 1.11 -17.27
C ILE A 44 13.74 0.27 -18.12
N ALA A 45 14.75 0.90 -18.69
CA ALA A 45 15.78 0.23 -19.48
C ALA A 45 17.10 0.21 -18.71
N VAL A 46 17.83 -0.89 -18.84
CA VAL A 46 19.16 -1.07 -18.26
C VAL A 46 20.12 -1.34 -19.40
N SER A 47 21.20 -0.58 -19.47
CA SER A 47 22.29 -0.79 -20.42
C SER A 47 23.64 -0.68 -19.71
N ARG A 48 24.69 -1.20 -20.36
CA ARG A 48 26.06 -1.05 -19.88
C ARG A 48 26.78 -0.11 -20.83
N HIS A 49 27.36 0.95 -20.27
CA HIS A 49 28.18 1.88 -21.04
C HIS A 49 29.50 1.20 -21.44
N PRO A 50 30.10 1.48 -22.62
CA PRO A 50 31.39 0.89 -23.03
C PRO A 50 32.52 1.07 -22.02
N PHE A 51 32.54 2.21 -21.32
CA PHE A 51 33.50 2.49 -20.23
C PHE A 51 33.29 1.60 -18.98
N GLY A 52 32.12 0.98 -18.80
CA GLY A 52 31.84 0.06 -17.68
C GLY A 52 30.57 0.32 -16.87
N PRO A 53 30.21 1.58 -16.53
CA PRO A 53 29.07 1.85 -15.67
C PRO A 53 27.74 1.28 -16.19
N THR A 54 26.87 0.90 -15.26
CA THR A 54 25.49 0.51 -15.57
C THR A 54 24.63 1.76 -15.66
N ILE A 55 23.91 1.95 -16.77
CA ILE A 55 23.00 3.06 -16.98
C ILE A 55 21.57 2.55 -16.86
N VAL A 56 20.78 3.20 -16.01
CA VAL A 56 19.35 2.94 -15.85
C VAL A 56 18.59 4.13 -16.40
N ASP A 57 17.93 3.94 -17.53
CA ASP A 57 17.01 4.93 -18.09
C ASP A 57 15.61 4.69 -17.50
N ALA A 58 15.15 5.63 -16.68
CA ALA A 58 13.85 5.59 -16.02
C ALA A 58 12.85 6.64 -16.56
N GLY A 59 13.13 7.26 -17.71
CA GLY A 59 12.20 8.25 -18.27
C GLY A 59 12.60 8.99 -19.55
N VAL A 60 13.76 8.71 -20.15
CA VAL A 60 14.24 9.32 -21.39
C VAL A 60 13.61 8.65 -22.60
N ALA A 61 13.97 7.38 -22.85
CA ALA A 61 13.39 6.55 -23.91
C ALA A 61 12.35 5.57 -23.37
N THR A 62 12.19 5.51 -22.05
CA THR A 62 11.24 4.61 -21.38
C THR A 62 10.13 5.38 -20.68
N PRO A 63 8.92 4.79 -20.54
CA PRO A 63 7.82 5.49 -19.88
C PRO A 63 7.98 5.57 -18.36
N GLY A 64 8.80 4.68 -17.75
CA GLY A 64 8.91 4.57 -16.29
C GLY A 64 7.58 4.24 -15.60
N CYS A 65 7.52 4.32 -14.27
CA CYS A 65 6.28 4.26 -13.51
C CYS A 65 6.44 4.89 -12.12
N ILE A 66 5.33 5.03 -11.40
CA ILE A 66 5.34 5.58 -10.03
C ILE A 66 6.21 4.72 -9.12
N GLU A 67 6.10 3.40 -9.22
CA GLU A 67 6.89 2.44 -8.44
C GLU A 67 8.39 2.56 -8.72
N ALA A 68 8.79 2.86 -9.97
CA ALA A 68 10.18 3.13 -10.31
C ALA A 68 10.66 4.40 -9.62
N GLY A 69 9.89 5.49 -9.70
CA GLY A 69 10.21 6.74 -9.00
C GLY A 69 10.32 6.57 -7.48
N VAL A 70 9.42 5.79 -6.85
CA VAL A 70 9.49 5.48 -5.41
C VAL A 70 10.77 4.70 -5.07
N MET A 71 11.15 3.71 -5.90
CA MET A 71 12.37 2.94 -5.67
C MET A 71 13.62 3.81 -5.84
N ILE A 72 13.65 4.65 -6.87
CA ILE A 72 14.74 5.59 -7.14
C ILE A 72 14.87 6.60 -6.01
N ALA A 73 13.76 7.16 -5.51
CA ALA A 73 13.81 8.09 -4.39
C ALA A 73 14.33 7.44 -3.09
N ARG A 74 14.02 6.15 -2.85
CA ARG A 74 14.59 5.40 -1.71
C ARG A 74 16.09 5.17 -1.88
N ILE A 75 16.55 4.96 -3.12
CA ILE A 75 17.97 4.90 -3.47
C ILE A 75 18.62 6.28 -3.23
N CYS A 76 17.99 7.38 -3.64
CA CYS A 76 18.48 8.73 -3.34
C CYS A 76 18.67 8.92 -1.84
N MET A 77 17.76 8.41 -0.99
CA MET A 77 17.87 8.48 0.47
C MET A 77 18.85 7.46 1.09
N GLY A 78 19.69 6.78 0.30
CA GLY A 78 20.71 5.87 0.82
C GLY A 78 20.14 4.64 1.53
N GLY A 79 18.91 4.22 1.19
CA GLY A 79 18.22 3.12 1.86
C GLY A 79 17.67 3.43 3.26
N LEU A 80 17.94 4.62 3.81
CA LEU A 80 17.49 5.07 5.14
C LEU A 80 16.09 5.71 5.12
N GLY A 81 15.55 5.99 3.93
CA GLY A 81 14.22 6.53 3.73
C GLY A 81 13.15 5.47 3.45
N ARG A 82 11.97 5.65 4.04
CA ARG A 82 10.74 4.97 3.64
C ARG A 82 9.86 5.93 2.85
N ILE A 83 9.58 5.57 1.61
CA ILE A 83 8.76 6.36 0.70
C ILE A 83 7.57 5.51 0.23
N GLU A 84 6.36 6.04 0.35
CA GLU A 84 5.12 5.36 -0.06
C GLU A 84 4.23 6.29 -0.86
N THR A 85 3.40 5.72 -1.73
CA THR A 85 2.33 6.45 -2.39
C THR A 85 1.03 6.22 -1.63
N ARG A 86 0.26 7.29 -1.46
CA ARG A 86 -1.03 7.25 -0.76
C ARG A 86 -2.10 7.91 -1.62
N ILE A 87 -3.26 7.27 -1.68
CA ILE A 87 -4.46 7.91 -2.20
C ILE A 87 -5.18 8.61 -1.05
N SER A 88 -5.32 9.93 -1.14
CA SER A 88 -6.08 10.73 -0.19
C SER A 88 -7.56 10.42 -0.31
N ALA A 89 -8.16 10.01 0.81
CA ALA A 89 -9.57 9.61 0.90
C ALA A 89 -10.43 10.64 1.64
N GLY A 90 -9.92 11.87 1.81
CA GLY A 90 -10.67 13.01 2.36
C GLY A 90 -11.79 13.44 1.41
N HIS A 91 -12.76 14.20 1.92
CA HIS A 91 -13.85 14.75 1.10
C HIS A 91 -13.31 15.74 0.05
N GLU A 92 -12.37 16.59 0.47
CA GLU A 92 -11.65 17.55 -0.36
C GLU A 92 -10.15 17.38 -0.12
N PRO A 93 -9.52 16.39 -0.78
CA PRO A 93 -8.09 16.20 -0.63
C PRO A 93 -7.32 17.28 -1.41
N LEU A 94 -6.21 17.77 -0.84
CA LEU A 94 -5.28 18.68 -1.53
C LEU A 94 -4.93 18.17 -2.95
N TRP A 95 -4.68 16.86 -3.05
CA TRP A 95 -4.62 16.13 -4.31
C TRP A 95 -4.95 14.65 -4.04
N PRO A 96 -5.53 13.91 -5.00
CA PRO A 96 -5.87 12.50 -4.78
C PRO A 96 -4.65 11.61 -4.57
N ALA A 97 -3.52 11.88 -5.22
CA ALA A 97 -2.28 11.12 -5.05
C ALA A 97 -1.26 11.92 -4.22
N MET A 98 -0.64 11.26 -3.25
CA MET A 98 0.35 11.84 -2.33
C MET A 98 1.58 10.93 -2.26
N ILE A 99 2.73 11.53 -2.01
CA ILE A 99 3.96 10.86 -1.60
C ILE A 99 4.14 11.08 -0.09
N ASP A 100 4.30 10.00 0.66
CA ASP A 100 4.63 10.03 2.08
C ASP A 100 6.09 9.58 2.26
N VAL A 101 6.88 10.34 3.04
CA VAL A 101 8.32 10.14 3.27
C VAL A 101 8.59 10.08 4.77
N HIS A 102 9.38 9.12 5.22
CA HIS A 102 9.76 8.97 6.63
C HIS A 102 11.23 8.54 6.74
N THR A 103 11.95 9.07 7.72
CA THR A 103 13.33 8.66 8.05
C THR A 103 13.63 8.91 9.52
N ALA A 104 14.32 7.95 10.14
CA ALA A 104 14.88 8.06 11.50
C ALA A 104 16.36 8.49 11.48
N SER A 105 16.89 8.82 10.29
CA SER A 105 18.24 9.36 10.12
C SER A 105 18.17 10.53 9.14
N PRO A 106 17.44 11.60 9.49
CA PRO A 106 17.06 12.65 8.54
C PRO A 106 18.25 13.34 7.90
N VAL A 107 19.26 13.72 8.69
CA VAL A 107 20.45 14.41 8.19
C VAL A 107 21.22 13.54 7.18
N LEU A 108 21.54 12.30 7.54
CA LEU A 108 22.28 11.40 6.65
C LEU A 108 21.47 11.02 5.40
N ALA A 109 20.20 10.66 5.55
CA ALA A 109 19.36 10.25 4.43
C ALA A 109 19.11 11.40 3.44
N CYS A 110 18.84 12.61 3.95
CA CYS A 110 18.51 13.76 3.13
C CYS A 110 19.76 14.50 2.64
N LEU A 111 20.62 15.00 3.53
CA LEU A 111 21.76 15.84 3.14
C LEU A 111 22.98 15.01 2.70
N GLY A 112 23.27 13.93 3.42
CA GLY A 112 24.38 13.03 3.12
C GLY A 112 24.17 12.13 1.89
N SER A 113 22.94 12.03 1.38
CA SER A 113 22.61 11.19 0.23
C SER A 113 21.63 11.88 -0.74
N GLN A 114 20.38 12.15 -0.35
CA GLN A 114 19.33 12.58 -1.29
C GLN A 114 19.60 13.91 -1.98
N TYR A 115 20.20 14.88 -1.28
CA TYR A 115 20.45 16.24 -1.76
C TYR A 115 21.17 16.26 -3.12
N ALA A 116 20.75 17.16 -3.99
CA ALA A 116 21.27 17.31 -5.34
C ALA A 116 22.40 18.35 -5.37
N GLY A 117 23.50 18.11 -4.64
CA GLY A 117 24.56 19.12 -4.51
C GLY A 117 25.82 18.87 -5.34
N TRP A 118 25.95 17.70 -6.00
CA TRP A 118 27.14 17.41 -6.79
C TRP A 118 27.03 17.95 -8.22
N SER A 119 27.65 19.11 -8.47
CA SER A 119 27.72 19.73 -9.79
C SER A 119 28.59 18.92 -10.77
N LEU A 120 28.00 18.50 -11.88
CA LEU A 120 28.64 17.72 -12.94
C LEU A 120 28.39 18.39 -14.29
N SER A 121 29.46 18.62 -15.05
CA SER A 121 29.38 19.27 -16.35
C SER A 121 30.34 18.65 -17.36
N ALA A 122 30.03 18.82 -18.65
CA ALA A 122 30.95 18.53 -19.75
C ALA A 122 30.87 19.61 -20.82
N SER A 123 32.01 19.88 -21.45
CA SER A 123 32.11 20.82 -22.56
C SER A 123 31.38 20.32 -23.81
N LYS A 124 31.25 21.18 -24.83
CA LYS A 124 30.62 20.78 -26.10
C LYS A 124 31.44 19.69 -26.80
N GLU A 125 32.77 19.80 -26.75
CA GLU A 125 33.71 18.84 -27.33
C GLU A 125 33.54 17.46 -26.68
N GLN A 126 33.31 17.44 -25.36
CA GLN A 126 33.11 16.21 -24.58
C GLN A 126 31.70 15.60 -24.73
N ASN A 127 30.77 16.27 -25.39
CA ASN A 127 29.37 15.84 -25.51
C ASN A 127 28.75 16.19 -26.87
N HIS A 128 29.39 15.75 -27.95
CA HIS A 128 28.84 15.79 -29.32
C HIS A 128 28.26 17.16 -29.74
N GLY A 129 28.94 18.26 -29.36
CA GLY A 129 28.56 19.63 -29.70
C GLY A 129 27.55 20.30 -28.75
N LYS A 130 27.09 19.63 -27.70
CA LYS A 130 26.13 20.17 -26.72
C LYS A 130 26.76 20.28 -25.34
N LYS A 131 26.54 21.39 -24.62
CA LYS A 131 26.93 21.47 -23.21
C LYS A 131 26.10 20.47 -22.39
N PHE A 132 26.73 19.81 -21.41
CA PHE A 132 26.05 18.98 -20.43
C PHE A 132 26.20 19.61 -19.05
N PHE A 133 25.09 19.67 -18.30
CA PHE A 133 25.08 20.08 -16.91
C PHE A 133 24.02 19.28 -16.15
N SER A 134 24.36 18.85 -14.94
CA SER A 134 23.44 18.16 -14.04
C SER A 134 23.90 18.27 -12.60
N LEU A 135 22.95 18.20 -11.68
CA LEU A 135 23.19 17.98 -10.26
C LEU A 135 23.00 16.50 -9.95
N GLY A 136 24.07 15.86 -9.48
CA GLY A 136 24.04 14.48 -9.00
C GLY A 136 23.42 14.39 -7.61
N SER A 137 22.54 13.40 -7.41
CA SER A 137 21.94 13.03 -6.13
C SER A 137 22.26 11.59 -5.77
N GLY A 138 22.17 11.24 -4.48
CA GLY A 138 22.27 9.86 -4.02
C GLY A 138 23.61 9.50 -3.37
N PRO A 139 23.76 8.24 -2.95
CA PRO A 139 24.78 7.83 -1.99
C PRO A 139 26.20 7.90 -2.55
N ALA A 140 26.42 7.86 -3.88
CA ALA A 140 27.74 8.04 -4.47
C ALA A 140 28.37 9.41 -4.13
N ARG A 141 27.56 10.43 -3.81
CA ARG A 141 28.06 11.72 -3.32
C ARG A 141 28.94 11.55 -2.09
N ALA A 142 28.56 10.66 -1.18
CA ALA A 142 29.30 10.42 0.07
C ALA A 142 30.61 9.65 -0.14
N LEU A 143 30.77 8.94 -1.26
CA LEU A 143 32.06 8.35 -1.67
C LEU A 143 33.00 9.45 -2.21
N ALA A 144 32.47 10.30 -3.08
CA ALA A 144 33.25 11.36 -3.72
C ALA A 144 33.62 12.49 -2.76
N GLY A 145 32.69 12.86 -1.87
CA GLY A 145 32.84 13.87 -0.83
C GLY A 145 33.43 15.20 -1.33
N LYS A 146 32.99 15.65 -2.51
CA LYS A 146 33.47 16.89 -3.15
C LYS A 146 32.81 18.16 -2.63
N GLU A 147 31.71 18.02 -1.92
CA GLU A 147 30.94 19.11 -1.34
C GLU A 147 31.46 19.40 0.07
N THR A 148 31.62 20.68 0.43
CA THR A 148 32.03 21.12 1.78
C THR A 148 31.08 20.63 2.86
N LEU A 149 29.81 20.41 2.49
CA LEU A 149 28.77 19.83 3.33
C LEU A 149 29.22 18.54 4.01
N PHE A 150 30.02 17.67 3.37
CA PHE A 150 30.45 16.42 4.00
C PHE A 150 31.42 16.61 5.18
N ASP A 151 32.18 17.70 5.18
CA ASP A 151 33.05 18.05 6.31
C ASP A 151 32.21 18.54 7.49
N GLU A 152 31.17 19.33 7.23
CA GLU A 152 30.21 19.80 8.24
C GLU A 152 29.36 18.66 8.82
N LEU A 153 28.98 17.70 7.97
CA LEU A 153 28.24 16.53 8.38
C LEU A 153 29.09 15.54 9.20
N GLY A 154 30.42 15.60 9.06
CA GLY A 154 31.35 14.65 9.67
C GLY A 154 31.17 13.23 9.13
N TYR A 155 30.79 13.07 7.86
CA TYR A 155 30.50 11.78 7.23
C TYR A 155 31.10 11.68 5.84
N ARG A 156 31.79 10.56 5.58
CA ARG A 156 32.20 10.11 4.25
C ARG A 156 31.96 8.60 4.21
N ASP A 157 31.44 8.11 3.10
CA ASP A 157 31.11 6.70 2.95
C ASP A 157 32.31 5.92 2.39
N ALA A 158 32.34 4.61 2.62
CA ALA A 158 33.33 3.68 2.08
C ALA A 158 32.61 2.41 1.61
N HIS A 159 32.58 2.19 0.30
CA HIS A 159 31.96 1.02 -0.31
C HIS A 159 32.50 0.74 -1.71
N GLU A 160 32.50 -0.53 -2.13
CA GLU A 160 33.06 -0.95 -3.43
C GLU A 160 32.15 -0.67 -4.65
N ALA A 161 30.94 -0.16 -4.41
CA ALA A 161 29.97 0.15 -5.44
C ALA A 161 29.19 1.40 -5.08
N GLY A 162 28.82 2.18 -6.09
CA GLY A 162 28.11 3.45 -5.91
C GLY A 162 26.95 3.60 -6.87
N VAL A 163 25.95 4.37 -6.45
CA VAL A 163 24.83 4.78 -7.29
C VAL A 163 24.61 6.29 -7.23
N LEU A 164 24.47 6.89 -8.42
CA LEU A 164 24.15 8.30 -8.59
C LEU A 164 22.87 8.45 -9.42
N VAL A 165 22.01 9.36 -9.00
CA VAL A 165 20.77 9.72 -9.70
C VAL A 165 20.93 11.10 -10.33
N MET A 166 20.58 11.22 -11.60
CA MET A 166 20.74 12.45 -12.38
C MET A 166 19.42 12.82 -13.03
N GLU A 167 18.99 14.06 -12.79
CA GLU A 167 17.78 14.62 -13.40
C GLU A 167 18.12 15.23 -14.77
N VAL A 168 18.22 14.38 -15.79
CA VAL A 168 18.64 14.78 -17.15
C VAL A 168 17.78 14.11 -18.22
N GLY A 169 17.58 14.82 -19.33
CA GLY A 169 16.84 14.35 -20.51
C GLY A 169 17.67 13.52 -21.50
N GLN A 170 18.96 13.27 -21.21
CA GLN A 170 19.87 12.53 -22.08
C GLN A 170 20.87 11.74 -21.22
N PRO A 171 21.40 10.60 -21.71
CA PRO A 171 22.45 9.87 -21.02
C PRO A 171 23.69 10.75 -20.73
N PRO A 172 24.38 10.55 -19.59
CA PRO A 172 25.59 11.30 -19.28
C PRO A 172 26.72 10.95 -20.26
N PRO A 173 27.51 11.95 -20.72
CA PRO A 173 28.66 11.71 -21.58
C PRO A 173 29.78 10.96 -20.85
N GLN A 174 30.64 10.29 -21.61
CA GLN A 174 31.73 9.47 -21.06
C GLN A 174 32.63 10.25 -20.09
N ALA A 175 32.98 11.50 -20.40
CA ALA A 175 33.82 12.34 -19.53
C ALA A 175 33.20 12.55 -18.13
N VAL A 176 31.87 12.63 -18.04
CA VAL A 176 31.17 12.74 -16.75
C VAL A 176 31.21 11.41 -16.00
N LEU A 177 31.04 10.28 -16.71
CA LEU A 177 31.13 8.95 -16.11
C LEU A 177 32.53 8.66 -15.57
N GLU A 178 33.58 8.96 -16.34
CA GLU A 178 34.98 8.83 -15.91
C GLU A 178 35.25 9.66 -14.66
N LYS A 179 34.77 10.91 -14.64
CA LYS A 179 34.89 11.80 -13.48
C LYS A 179 34.20 11.21 -12.24
N ILE A 180 32.96 10.72 -12.36
CA ILE A 180 32.24 10.13 -11.23
C ILE A 180 32.98 8.90 -10.69
N VAL A 181 33.44 8.01 -11.58
CA VAL A 181 34.18 6.80 -11.21
C VAL A 181 35.48 7.16 -10.48
N GLY A 182 36.27 8.09 -11.03
CA GLY A 182 37.53 8.53 -10.44
C GLY A 182 37.34 9.22 -9.08
N ASP A 183 36.37 10.13 -9.00
CA ASP A 183 36.09 10.86 -7.76
C ASP A 183 35.57 9.95 -6.64
N CYS A 184 34.78 8.92 -6.97
CA CYS A 184 34.29 7.94 -5.99
C CYS A 184 35.31 6.84 -5.66
N GLY A 185 36.46 6.78 -6.35
CA GLY A 185 37.43 5.69 -6.18
C GLY A 185 36.89 4.31 -6.57
N LEU A 186 35.98 4.24 -7.54
CA LEU A 186 35.32 3.00 -7.94
C LEU A 186 35.98 2.35 -9.16
N ALA A 187 35.82 1.03 -9.31
CA ALA A 187 36.02 0.41 -10.61
C ALA A 187 34.86 0.79 -11.56
N PRO A 188 35.09 0.99 -12.88
CA PRO A 188 34.04 1.47 -13.78
C PRO A 188 32.76 0.63 -13.78
N GLY A 189 32.89 -0.71 -13.70
CA GLY A 189 31.75 -1.63 -13.63
C GLY A 189 30.98 -1.64 -12.30
N LYS A 190 31.43 -0.87 -11.30
CA LYS A 190 30.83 -0.77 -9.96
C LYS A 190 30.00 0.50 -9.76
N LEU A 191 29.94 1.37 -10.76
CA LEU A 191 29.04 2.53 -10.78
C LEU A 191 27.71 2.17 -11.46
N THR A 192 26.60 2.56 -10.82
CA THR A 192 25.29 2.64 -11.47
C THR A 192 24.85 4.11 -11.56
N VAL A 193 24.42 4.55 -12.74
CA VAL A 193 23.83 5.87 -12.93
C VAL A 193 22.38 5.73 -13.34
N ILE A 194 21.48 6.36 -12.59
CA ILE A 194 20.05 6.37 -12.86
C ILE A 194 19.68 7.73 -13.45
N VAL A 195 19.07 7.73 -14.62
CA VAL A 195 18.64 8.95 -15.32
C VAL A 195 17.12 9.09 -15.22
N THR A 196 16.66 10.23 -14.71
CA THR A 196 15.23 10.54 -14.51
C THR A 196 14.90 11.96 -14.98
N PRO A 197 14.45 12.17 -16.23
CA PRO A 197 13.98 13.49 -16.66
C PRO A 197 12.81 13.96 -15.80
N THR A 198 12.75 15.25 -15.45
CA THR A 198 11.71 15.83 -14.58
C THR A 198 10.29 15.56 -15.10
N GLN A 199 10.10 15.66 -16.41
CA GLN A 199 8.81 15.43 -17.08
C GLN A 199 8.35 13.96 -17.10
N SER A 200 9.22 13.02 -16.74
CA SER A 200 8.87 11.60 -16.67
C SER A 200 8.09 11.28 -15.40
N VAL A 201 7.34 10.17 -15.40
CA VAL A 201 6.61 9.70 -14.20
C VAL A 201 7.57 9.45 -13.04
N ALA A 202 8.73 8.82 -13.29
CA ALA A 202 9.71 8.52 -12.26
C ALA A 202 10.42 9.80 -11.75
N GLY A 203 10.73 10.74 -12.65
CA GLY A 203 11.29 12.05 -12.31
C GLY A 203 10.35 12.86 -11.43
N THR A 204 9.09 12.99 -11.82
CA THR A 204 8.07 13.69 -11.02
C THR A 204 7.98 13.13 -9.60
N VAL A 205 7.96 11.79 -9.45
CA VAL A 205 7.91 11.15 -8.13
C VAL A 205 9.18 11.40 -7.31
N GLN A 206 10.37 11.28 -7.90
CA GLN A 206 11.61 11.44 -7.13
C GLN A 206 11.80 12.87 -6.64
N VAL A 207 11.42 13.87 -7.44
CA VAL A 207 11.48 15.28 -7.03
C VAL A 207 10.52 15.54 -5.87
N VAL A 208 9.26 15.13 -6.01
CA VAL A 208 8.23 15.34 -4.96
C VAL A 208 8.59 14.62 -3.66
N ALA A 209 9.28 13.48 -3.75
CA ALA A 209 9.76 12.74 -2.59
C ALA A 209 10.89 13.45 -1.81
N ARG A 210 11.36 14.62 -2.27
CA ARG A 210 12.35 15.46 -1.57
C ARG A 210 11.71 16.40 -0.55
N VAL A 211 10.40 16.33 -0.31
CA VAL A 211 9.69 17.20 0.66
C VAL A 211 10.38 17.30 2.04
N VAL A 212 10.94 16.20 2.54
CA VAL A 212 11.72 16.18 3.79
C VAL A 212 13.13 16.74 3.58
N GLU A 213 13.79 16.41 2.48
CA GLU A 213 15.14 16.91 2.17
C GLU A 213 15.18 18.43 2.05
N VAL A 214 14.20 19.02 1.36
CA VAL A 214 14.04 20.47 1.25
C VAL A 214 13.91 21.14 2.63
N ALA A 215 13.18 20.52 3.57
CA ALA A 215 13.09 20.99 4.94
C ALA A 215 14.43 20.89 5.69
N LEU A 216 15.19 19.81 5.50
CA LEU A 216 16.51 19.65 6.12
C LEU A 216 17.54 20.61 5.52
N HIS A 217 17.53 20.82 4.21
CA HIS A 217 18.41 21.77 3.53
C HIS A 217 18.13 23.19 4.01
N LYS A 218 16.86 23.61 4.10
CA LYS A 218 16.55 24.94 4.66
C LYS A 218 16.88 25.05 6.15
N SER A 219 16.70 23.99 6.94
CA SER A 219 17.13 23.98 8.34
C SER A 219 18.64 24.22 8.47
N HIS A 220 19.43 23.62 7.56
CA HIS A 220 20.87 23.86 7.46
C HIS A 220 21.18 25.32 7.09
N VAL A 221 20.51 25.89 6.08
CA VAL A 221 20.66 27.31 5.68
C VAL A 221 20.31 28.27 6.82
N LEU A 222 19.32 27.95 7.65
CA LEU A 222 18.98 28.73 8.85
C LEU A 222 20.03 28.61 9.96
N GLY A 223 21.06 27.77 9.80
CA GLY A 223 22.08 27.52 10.83
C GLY A 223 21.53 26.76 12.04
N VAL A 224 20.48 25.95 11.85
CA VAL A 224 20.01 25.06 12.91
C VAL A 224 21.03 23.93 13.11
N PRO A 225 21.42 23.63 14.36
CA PRO A 225 22.30 22.49 14.65
C PRO A 225 21.64 21.19 14.17
N LEU A 226 22.16 20.61 13.08
CA LEU A 226 21.51 19.49 12.42
C LEU A 226 21.39 18.24 13.32
N GLY A 227 22.29 18.08 14.28
CA GLY A 227 22.24 17.02 15.29
C GLY A 227 21.03 17.09 16.22
N ASP A 228 20.32 18.23 16.27
CA ASP A 228 19.08 18.35 17.04
C ASP A 228 17.88 17.72 16.33
N ILE A 229 17.96 17.43 15.03
CA ILE A 229 16.84 16.87 14.27
C ILE A 229 16.93 15.34 14.29
N VAL A 230 16.07 14.71 15.09
CA VAL A 230 16.14 13.27 15.41
C VAL A 230 15.32 12.43 14.43
N GLU A 231 14.12 12.88 14.08
CA GLU A 231 13.22 12.16 13.19
C GLU A 231 12.54 13.13 12.24
N ALA A 232 12.30 12.70 11.00
CA ALA A 232 11.56 13.49 10.03
C ALA A 232 10.56 12.65 9.25
N SER A 233 9.40 13.24 9.03
CA SER A 233 8.39 12.74 8.12
C SER A 233 7.79 13.85 7.30
N GLY A 234 7.30 13.54 6.10
CA GLY A 234 6.69 14.54 5.25
C GLY A 234 5.73 13.93 4.24
N THR A 235 4.85 14.75 3.71
CA THR A 235 3.91 14.38 2.66
C THR A 235 3.79 15.51 1.65
N ALA A 236 3.71 15.19 0.37
CA ALA A 236 3.48 16.16 -0.70
C ALA A 236 2.53 15.57 -1.75
N PRO A 237 1.65 16.38 -2.36
CA PRO A 237 0.81 15.94 -3.46
C PRO A 237 1.66 15.54 -4.66
N LEU A 238 1.27 14.46 -5.34
CA LEU A 238 1.94 14.01 -6.56
C LEU A 238 1.23 14.62 -7.78
N PRO A 239 1.79 15.65 -8.43
CA PRO A 239 1.16 16.26 -9.59
C PRO A 239 1.20 15.31 -10.79
N PRO A 240 0.31 15.48 -11.76
CA PRO A 240 0.44 14.80 -13.03
C PRO A 240 1.72 15.27 -13.75
N PRO A 241 2.50 14.36 -14.37
CA PRO A 241 3.66 14.75 -15.15
C PRO A 241 3.28 15.76 -16.24
N ALA A 242 4.12 16.76 -16.44
CA ALA A 242 3.93 17.78 -17.47
C ALA A 242 4.64 17.37 -18.78
N PRO A 243 4.20 17.84 -19.95
CA PRO A 243 4.79 17.45 -21.23
C PRO A 243 6.15 18.12 -21.51
N ASP A 244 6.40 19.33 -21.00
CA ASP A 244 7.65 20.06 -21.15
C ASP A 244 8.41 20.19 -19.83
N GLY A 245 9.73 20.39 -19.92
CA GLY A 245 10.62 20.40 -18.76
C GLY A 245 10.39 21.55 -17.80
N LEU A 246 10.05 22.75 -18.30
CA LEU A 246 9.82 23.93 -17.46
C LEU A 246 8.55 23.76 -16.63
N ALA A 247 7.45 23.32 -17.25
CA ALA A 247 6.21 23.02 -16.54
C ALA A 247 6.39 21.86 -15.54
N ALA A 248 7.17 20.83 -15.90
CA ALA A 248 7.44 19.71 -15.00
C ALA A 248 8.21 20.15 -13.76
N MET A 249 9.25 20.97 -13.96
CA MET A 249 10.02 21.57 -12.87
C MET A 249 9.13 22.48 -12.00
N GLY A 250 8.29 23.32 -12.62
CA GLY A 250 7.31 24.14 -11.91
C GLY A 250 6.42 23.31 -10.99
N ARG A 251 5.68 22.34 -11.56
CA ARG A 251 4.71 21.53 -10.81
C ARG A 251 5.33 20.71 -9.68
N THR A 252 6.52 20.15 -9.91
CA THR A 252 7.20 19.33 -8.90
C THR A 252 7.71 20.17 -7.73
N ASN A 253 8.19 21.40 -7.97
CA ASN A 253 8.52 22.35 -6.92
C ASN A 253 7.24 22.85 -6.22
N ASP A 254 6.23 23.27 -6.97
CA ASP A 254 4.94 23.74 -6.42
C ASP A 254 4.30 22.72 -5.46
N ALA A 255 4.42 21.43 -5.78
CA ALA A 255 3.96 20.35 -4.91
C ALA A 255 4.59 20.39 -3.50
N ILE A 256 5.85 20.79 -3.38
CA ILE A 256 6.54 20.93 -2.09
C ILE A 256 6.24 22.32 -1.48
N LEU A 257 6.42 23.37 -2.28
CA LEU A 257 6.31 24.77 -1.86
C LEU A 257 4.92 25.14 -1.36
N TYR A 258 3.87 24.58 -1.97
CA TYR A 258 2.47 24.91 -1.66
C TYR A 258 1.69 23.72 -1.11
N GLY A 259 2.18 22.50 -1.28
CA GLY A 259 1.51 21.28 -0.84
C GLY A 259 2.28 20.41 0.15
N GLY A 260 3.55 20.70 0.38
CA GLY A 260 4.42 19.94 1.26
C GLY A 260 4.10 20.18 2.73
N ARG A 261 3.83 19.11 3.47
CA ARG A 261 3.75 19.13 4.93
C ARG A 261 4.89 18.31 5.50
N VAL A 262 5.65 18.87 6.43
CA VAL A 262 6.73 18.17 7.13
C VAL A 262 6.47 18.16 8.63
N HIS A 263 6.78 17.05 9.27
CA HIS A 263 6.84 16.93 10.72
C HIS A 263 8.26 16.53 11.12
N LEU A 264 8.91 17.38 11.91
CA LEU A 264 10.23 17.16 12.48
C LEU A 264 10.10 16.90 13.99
N THR A 265 10.90 15.96 14.49
CA THR A 265 11.12 15.80 15.93
C THR A 265 12.51 16.30 16.26
N VAL A 266 12.62 17.23 17.21
CA VAL A 266 13.88 17.87 17.61
C VAL A 266 14.14 17.74 19.10
N THR A 267 15.38 17.91 19.52
CA THR A 267 15.81 17.78 20.92
C THR A 267 15.35 18.94 21.81
N ARG A 268 15.30 20.18 21.29
CA ARG A 268 15.11 21.42 22.08
C ARG A 268 13.92 22.27 21.64
N ASP A 269 13.26 22.92 22.59
CA ASP A 269 12.11 23.80 22.36
C ASP A 269 12.46 25.03 21.53
N ALA A 270 13.61 25.63 21.78
CA ALA A 270 14.08 26.81 21.06
C ALA A 270 14.21 26.53 19.56
N VAL A 271 14.77 25.36 19.21
CA VAL A 271 14.87 24.91 17.81
C VAL A 271 13.50 24.62 17.23
N ALA A 272 12.61 23.99 18.00
CA ALA A 272 11.26 23.67 17.55
C ALA A 272 10.46 24.93 17.20
N ARG A 273 10.49 25.95 18.06
CA ARG A 273 9.85 27.26 17.81
C ARG A 273 10.43 27.96 16.60
N ARG A 274 11.76 27.98 16.49
CA ARG A 274 12.46 28.64 15.39
C ARG A 274 12.11 28.00 14.05
N LEU A 275 12.21 26.67 13.95
CA LEU A 275 11.85 25.94 12.73
C LEU A 275 10.37 26.12 12.40
N ALA A 276 9.46 26.09 13.37
CA ALA A 276 8.05 26.35 13.09
C ALA A 276 7.80 27.75 12.52
N ALA A 277 8.54 28.77 12.98
CA ALA A 277 8.40 30.14 12.51
C ALA A 277 9.08 30.41 11.17
N GLU A 278 10.31 29.93 10.96
CA GLU A 278 11.19 30.34 9.85
C GLU A 278 11.20 29.35 8.67
N LEU A 279 10.94 28.06 8.92
CA LEU A 279 11.07 27.00 7.91
C LEU A 279 10.05 27.07 6.76
N PRO A 280 8.78 27.47 6.94
CA PRO A 280 7.80 27.50 5.84
C PRO A 280 8.22 28.30 4.61
N SER A 281 7.79 27.88 3.41
CA SER A 281 8.00 28.60 2.15
C SER A 281 7.35 29.98 2.11
N SER A 282 6.27 30.17 2.89
CA SER A 282 5.56 31.46 3.00
C SER A 282 6.39 32.61 3.56
N ASN A 283 7.59 32.34 4.08
CA ASN A 283 8.51 33.37 4.55
C ASN A 283 9.38 33.96 3.44
N SER A 284 9.33 33.37 2.24
CA SER A 284 10.05 33.91 1.09
C SER A 284 9.31 35.10 0.49
N ARG A 285 10.08 36.10 0.04
CA ARG A 285 9.54 37.24 -0.72
C ARG A 285 8.93 36.83 -2.07
N ASP A 286 9.35 35.68 -2.61
CA ASP A 286 8.91 35.18 -3.91
C ASP A 286 7.68 34.26 -3.82
N TYR A 287 7.19 33.98 -2.60
CA TYR A 287 6.04 33.10 -2.36
C TYR A 287 4.73 33.65 -2.94
N GLY A 288 3.88 32.74 -3.45
CA GLY A 288 2.49 33.03 -3.79
C GLY A 288 2.16 32.98 -5.29
N ARG A 289 3.14 32.66 -6.13
CA ARG A 289 2.97 32.43 -7.58
C ARG A 289 3.57 31.09 -8.01
N PRO A 290 3.12 30.49 -9.12
CA PRO A 290 3.66 29.23 -9.61
C PRO A 290 5.18 29.32 -9.83
N PHE A 291 5.92 28.27 -9.46
CA PHE A 291 7.38 28.29 -9.52
C PHE A 291 7.90 28.52 -10.95
N ALA A 292 7.20 28.01 -11.97
CA ALA A 292 7.56 28.26 -13.36
C ALA A 292 7.51 29.77 -13.72
N GLU A 293 6.55 30.51 -13.17
CA GLU A 293 6.45 31.96 -13.37
C GLU A 293 7.53 32.72 -12.61
N ILE A 294 7.83 32.30 -11.37
CA ILE A 294 8.92 32.86 -10.57
C ILE A 294 10.24 32.68 -11.32
N PHE A 295 10.53 31.47 -11.77
CA PHE A 295 11.76 31.15 -12.49
C PHE A 295 11.88 31.90 -13.82
N ALA A 296 10.77 32.04 -14.57
CA ALA A 296 10.74 32.86 -15.78
C ALA A 296 10.99 34.35 -15.48
N SER A 297 10.45 34.88 -14.37
CA SER A 297 10.63 36.29 -13.99
C SER A 297 12.08 36.66 -13.63
N PHE A 298 12.88 35.66 -13.24
CA PHE A 298 14.32 35.81 -13.00
C PHE A 298 15.19 35.31 -14.16
N ASN A 299 14.63 35.29 -15.39
CA ASN A 299 15.35 34.87 -16.60
C ASN A 299 15.99 33.47 -16.49
N TYR A 300 15.33 32.55 -15.79
CA TYR A 300 15.78 31.17 -15.59
C TYR A 300 17.08 31.06 -14.78
N ASP A 301 17.34 32.02 -13.89
CA ASP A 301 18.48 32.03 -12.97
C ASP A 301 18.06 31.66 -11.55
N PHE A 302 18.46 30.47 -11.10
CA PHE A 302 18.18 29.97 -9.75
C PHE A 302 18.83 30.82 -8.64
N TYR A 303 19.94 31.52 -8.92
CA TYR A 303 20.65 32.31 -7.90
C TYR A 303 19.93 33.60 -7.51
N GLN A 304 18.99 34.05 -8.34
CA GLN A 304 18.20 35.27 -8.09
C GLN A 304 16.93 34.98 -7.28
N ILE A 305 16.47 33.73 -7.28
CA ILE A 305 15.35 33.29 -6.45
C ILE A 305 15.79 33.29 -4.99
N ASP A 306 14.95 33.84 -4.12
CA ASP A 306 15.16 33.77 -2.68
C ASP A 306 15.32 32.31 -2.22
N PRO A 307 16.48 31.92 -1.66
CA PRO A 307 16.74 30.55 -1.22
C PRO A 307 15.74 30.04 -0.19
N SER A 308 15.10 30.95 0.56
CA SER A 308 14.09 30.58 1.56
C SER A 308 12.79 30.06 0.94
N LEU A 309 12.59 30.23 -0.37
CA LEU A 309 11.45 29.68 -1.12
C LEU A 309 11.49 28.15 -1.16
N PHE A 310 12.67 27.55 -1.24
CA PHE A 310 12.86 26.09 -1.29
C PHE A 310 12.62 25.48 0.10
N ALA A 311 11.33 25.33 0.41
CA ALA A 311 10.82 24.98 1.71
C ALA A 311 9.47 24.26 1.59
N PRO A 312 9.07 23.44 2.58
CA PRO A 312 7.70 22.94 2.65
C PRO A 312 6.70 24.06 2.94
N ALA A 313 5.46 23.88 2.45
CA ALA A 313 4.34 24.79 2.69
C ALA A 313 3.95 24.88 4.17
N GLU A 314 3.95 23.74 4.87
CA GLU A 314 3.53 23.64 6.27
C GLU A 314 4.50 22.76 7.06
N VAL A 315 4.79 23.17 8.30
CA VAL A 315 5.69 22.44 9.19
C VAL A 315 5.05 22.24 10.57
N TRP A 316 5.30 21.08 11.14
CA TRP A 316 5.03 20.73 12.52
C TRP A 316 6.37 20.34 13.14
N VAL A 317 6.68 20.85 14.32
CA VAL A 317 7.97 20.57 14.96
C VAL A 317 7.73 20.21 16.42
N SER A 318 7.92 18.94 16.75
CA SER A 318 7.77 18.40 18.11
C SER A 318 9.11 18.43 18.83
N SER A 319 9.12 18.94 20.05
CA SER A 319 10.31 18.97 20.90
C SER A 319 10.31 17.80 21.89
N LEU A 320 11.46 17.14 22.05
CA LEU A 320 11.67 16.11 23.07
C LEU A 320 11.89 16.71 24.47
N GLU A 321 12.30 17.98 24.57
CA GLU A 321 12.53 18.68 25.84
C GLU A 321 11.22 18.88 26.62
N SER A 322 10.19 19.43 25.98
CA SER A 322 8.89 19.72 26.61
C SER A 322 7.77 18.78 26.21
N GLY A 323 7.91 18.05 25.10
CA GLY A 323 6.82 17.34 24.44
C GLY A 323 5.86 18.25 23.64
N ALA A 324 6.09 19.56 23.61
CA ALA A 324 5.27 20.50 22.85
C ALA A 324 5.48 20.34 21.34
N THR A 325 4.43 20.66 20.57
CA THR A 325 4.50 20.71 19.10
C THR A 325 4.13 22.10 18.61
N TYR A 326 5.02 22.68 17.82
CA TYR A 326 4.88 24.00 17.22
C TYR A 326 4.53 23.85 15.74
N ARG A 327 3.72 24.76 15.20
CA ARG A 327 3.25 24.69 13.81
C ARG A 327 3.45 26.04 13.13
N GLY A 328 3.83 26.02 11.86
CA GLY A 328 3.82 27.21 11.02
C GLY A 328 3.62 26.88 9.54
N GLY A 329 3.39 27.94 8.77
CA GLY A 329 3.04 27.83 7.36
C GLY A 329 1.60 27.37 7.13
N ARG A 330 1.26 27.14 5.86
CA ARG A 330 -0.07 26.66 5.43
C ARG A 330 0.03 26.01 4.05
N LEU A 331 -0.86 25.07 3.79
CA LEU A 331 -1.06 24.53 2.45
C LEU A 331 -1.81 25.54 1.58
N ASP A 332 -1.50 25.60 0.28
CA ASP A 332 -2.19 26.42 -0.72
C ASP A 332 -2.86 25.57 -1.80
N GLY A 333 -3.94 24.88 -1.41
CA GLY A 333 -4.67 24.00 -2.30
C GLY A 333 -5.36 24.70 -3.45
N ALA A 334 -5.77 25.96 -3.27
CA ALA A 334 -6.41 26.75 -4.32
C ALA A 334 -5.44 26.98 -5.49
N LEU A 335 -4.21 27.41 -5.18
CA LEU A 335 -3.16 27.57 -6.19
C LEU A 335 -2.87 26.25 -6.91
N LEU A 336 -2.68 25.16 -6.17
CA LEU A 336 -2.38 23.85 -6.76
C LEU A 336 -3.52 23.32 -7.65
N HIS A 337 -4.77 23.49 -7.22
CA HIS A 337 -5.92 23.09 -8.02
C HIS A 337 -6.04 23.93 -9.29
N ALA A 338 -5.83 25.24 -9.22
CA ALA A 338 -5.82 26.09 -10.40
C ALA A 338 -4.73 25.69 -11.41
N LEU A 339 -3.56 25.24 -10.93
CA LEU A 339 -2.43 24.88 -11.79
C LEU A 339 -2.54 23.50 -12.44
N TRP A 340 -3.22 22.55 -11.79
CA TRP A 340 -3.17 21.15 -12.18
C TRP A 340 -4.49 20.56 -12.65
N GLN A 341 -5.62 21.21 -12.35
CA GLN A 341 -6.91 20.79 -12.89
C GLN A 341 -6.99 21.18 -14.37
N GLY A 342 -7.47 20.26 -15.21
CA GLY A 342 -7.89 20.59 -16.57
C GLY A 342 -9.29 21.20 -16.56
N ASP A 343 -9.72 21.74 -17.71
CA ASP A 343 -11.06 22.31 -17.86
C ASP A 343 -12.13 21.32 -17.40
N ALA A 344 -13.07 21.82 -16.58
CA ALA A 344 -14.18 21.02 -16.11
C ALA A 344 -14.98 20.51 -17.31
N PHE A 345 -15.27 19.20 -17.34
CA PHE A 345 -16.20 18.64 -18.31
C PHE A 345 -17.58 19.25 -18.01
N VAL A 346 -18.00 20.24 -18.82
CA VAL A 346 -19.36 20.75 -18.78
C VAL A 346 -20.26 19.57 -19.13
N ALA A 347 -21.02 19.08 -18.15
CA ALA A 347 -22.10 18.16 -18.42
C ALA A 347 -23.12 18.91 -19.26
N GLY A 348 -23.02 18.76 -20.59
CA GLY A 348 -23.90 19.41 -21.55
C GLY A 348 -25.36 19.08 -21.22
N GLY A 349 -26.11 20.12 -20.88
CA GLY A 349 -27.55 20.12 -21.02
C GLY A 349 -27.91 20.04 -22.50
N ASP A 350 -28.82 19.14 -22.82
CA ASP A 350 -29.55 19.15 -24.09
C ASP A 350 -30.38 20.45 -24.16
N PRO A 351 -30.34 21.17 -25.29
CA PRO A 351 -31.59 21.21 -26.04
C PRO A 351 -31.37 21.13 -27.55
N SER A 352 -32.05 20.16 -28.16
CA SER A 352 -32.70 20.21 -29.47
C SER A 352 -31.83 20.49 -30.71
N GLY A 353 -31.69 19.47 -31.56
CA GLY A 353 -31.52 19.70 -33.00
C GLY A 353 -30.65 18.68 -33.73
N GLY A 354 -31.28 17.85 -34.56
CA GLY A 354 -30.65 17.32 -35.78
C GLY A 354 -29.91 16.00 -35.65
N GLY A 355 -30.64 14.90 -35.82
CA GLY A 355 -30.05 13.57 -35.93
C GLY A 355 -29.09 13.44 -37.11
N ARG A 356 -27.90 12.87 -36.86
CA ARG A 356 -27.14 12.12 -37.86
C ARG A 356 -26.62 10.83 -37.25
N ARG A 357 -27.28 9.73 -37.62
CA ARG A 357 -26.82 8.35 -37.39
C ARG A 357 -25.47 8.14 -38.08
N PHE A 358 -24.39 7.96 -37.32
CA PHE A 358 -23.19 7.33 -37.87
C PHE A 358 -23.24 5.81 -37.62
N ARG A 359 -23.50 5.09 -38.71
CA ARG A 359 -23.49 3.63 -38.79
C ARG A 359 -22.06 3.10 -38.71
N CYS A 360 -21.81 2.15 -37.81
CA CYS A 360 -20.63 1.30 -37.86
C CYS A 360 -20.77 0.33 -39.04
N ARG A 361 -19.97 0.50 -40.10
CA ARG A 361 -19.84 -0.45 -41.21
C ARG A 361 -18.63 -1.34 -40.95
N THR A 362 -18.87 -2.61 -40.69
CA THR A 362 -17.89 -3.69 -40.86
C THR A 362 -17.59 -3.86 -42.34
N ARG A 363 -16.30 -3.84 -42.74
CA ARG A 363 -15.83 -4.30 -44.05
C ARG A 363 -14.92 -5.51 -43.86
N HIS A 364 -15.25 -6.57 -44.59
CA HIS A 364 -14.42 -7.76 -44.87
C HIS A 364 -13.69 -7.59 -46.21
N ALA A 365 -12.45 -8.10 -46.28
CA ALA A 365 -11.76 -8.80 -47.39
C ALA A 365 -10.25 -8.84 -47.00
N GLY A 366 -9.56 -9.97 -46.82
CA GLY A 366 -9.08 -10.97 -47.83
C GLY A 366 -7.73 -10.47 -48.41
N HIS A 367 -6.59 -11.18 -48.54
CA HIS A 367 -6.15 -12.58 -48.51
C HIS A 367 -4.60 -12.60 -48.34
N HIS A 368 -4.01 -13.65 -47.75
CA HIS A 368 -3.01 -14.54 -48.40
C HIS A 368 -2.37 -15.52 -47.39
N GLN A 369 -2.31 -16.80 -47.78
CA GLN A 369 -1.55 -17.86 -47.14
C GLN A 369 -0.25 -18.14 -47.92
N SER A 370 0.83 -18.39 -47.20
CA SER A 370 1.86 -19.44 -47.40
C SER A 370 2.73 -19.37 -46.13
N GLY A 371 3.10 -20.43 -45.42
CA GLY A 371 3.51 -21.76 -45.86
C GLY A 371 4.97 -21.92 -45.41
N GLY A 372 5.21 -22.41 -44.19
CA GLY A 372 6.55 -22.58 -43.64
C GLY A 372 6.51 -23.26 -42.28
N ALA A 373 6.60 -24.59 -42.30
CA ALA A 373 6.73 -25.42 -41.11
C ALA A 373 8.14 -25.25 -40.52
N MET A 374 8.20 -24.84 -39.26
CA MET A 374 9.30 -25.18 -38.36
C MET A 374 8.70 -25.69 -37.06
N SER A 375 8.94 -26.96 -36.80
CA SER A 375 8.71 -27.61 -35.52
C SER A 375 9.55 -26.91 -34.46
N ASP A 376 8.90 -26.28 -33.48
CA ASP A 376 9.52 -26.07 -32.18
C ASP A 376 8.50 -26.39 -31.09
N ALA A 377 8.67 -27.58 -30.51
CA ALA A 377 7.93 -28.03 -29.35
C ALA A 377 8.53 -27.37 -28.11
N SER A 378 8.21 -26.10 -27.92
CA SER A 378 8.31 -25.42 -26.63
C SER A 378 6.89 -25.05 -26.21
N ALA A 379 6.31 -25.85 -25.30
CA ALA A 379 4.98 -25.60 -24.77
C ALA A 379 4.94 -24.21 -24.14
N ALA A 380 4.21 -23.28 -24.78
CA ALA A 380 3.87 -22.00 -24.20
C ALA A 380 3.08 -22.24 -22.90
N SER A 381 3.75 -22.19 -21.75
CA SER A 381 3.11 -22.46 -20.47
C SER A 381 2.18 -21.30 -20.13
N GLY A 382 0.88 -21.51 -20.33
CA GLY A 382 -0.14 -20.59 -19.83
C GLY A 382 -0.05 -20.43 -18.31
N LEU A 383 -0.46 -19.27 -17.80
CA LEU A 383 -0.48 -18.97 -16.36
C LEU A 383 -1.19 -20.08 -15.57
N ARG A 384 -0.57 -20.55 -14.50
CA ARG A 384 -1.08 -21.59 -13.60
C ARG A 384 -1.69 -20.95 -12.35
N VAL A 385 -3.01 -20.99 -12.22
CA VAL A 385 -3.76 -20.33 -11.13
C VAL A 385 -4.35 -21.36 -10.16
N ALA A 386 -4.10 -21.18 -8.86
CA ALA A 386 -4.79 -21.93 -7.83
C ALA A 386 -6.10 -21.25 -7.43
N ILE A 387 -7.23 -21.94 -7.63
CA ILE A 387 -8.53 -21.53 -7.12
C ILE A 387 -8.70 -22.18 -5.73
N MET A 388 -8.53 -21.40 -4.66
CA MET A 388 -8.66 -21.92 -3.29
C MET A 388 -10.13 -22.12 -2.95
N THR A 389 -10.52 -23.36 -2.74
CA THR A 389 -11.91 -23.78 -2.51
C THR A 389 -11.95 -25.16 -1.87
N ASP A 390 -12.83 -25.34 -0.89
CA ASP A 390 -13.14 -26.61 -0.23
C ASP A 390 -14.29 -27.36 -0.93
N GLU A 391 -14.94 -26.72 -1.89
CA GLU A 391 -16.02 -27.30 -2.68
C GLU A 391 -15.78 -27.14 -4.19
N THR A 392 -16.11 -28.19 -4.93
CA THR A 392 -16.23 -28.14 -6.39
C THR A 392 -17.70 -28.19 -6.80
N GLY A 393 -18.14 -27.20 -7.56
CA GLY A 393 -19.53 -27.11 -8.02
C GLY A 393 -19.67 -26.17 -9.22
N TRP A 394 -20.91 -25.79 -9.55
CA TRP A 394 -21.17 -24.98 -10.75
C TRP A 394 -20.37 -23.66 -10.78
N HIS A 395 -20.14 -23.04 -9.62
CA HIS A 395 -19.40 -21.79 -9.51
C HIS A 395 -17.94 -21.95 -9.93
N THR A 396 -17.26 -22.98 -9.40
CA THR A 396 -15.85 -23.25 -9.70
C THR A 396 -15.71 -23.78 -11.13
N GLY A 397 -16.69 -24.56 -11.62
CA GLY A 397 -16.77 -24.96 -13.03
C GLY A 397 -16.84 -23.76 -13.98
N ARG A 398 -17.72 -22.77 -13.72
CA ARG A 398 -17.80 -21.53 -14.51
C ARG A 398 -16.50 -20.71 -14.43
N LEU A 399 -15.89 -20.64 -13.25
CA LEU A 399 -14.64 -19.92 -13.06
C LEU A 399 -13.49 -20.58 -13.84
N LYS A 400 -13.35 -21.91 -13.77
CA LYS A 400 -12.38 -22.67 -14.58
C LYS A 400 -12.61 -22.49 -16.08
N LYS A 401 -13.86 -22.53 -16.55
CA LYS A 401 -14.19 -22.27 -17.96
C LYS A 401 -13.77 -20.85 -18.39
N ALA A 402 -13.99 -19.86 -17.53
CA ALA A 402 -13.60 -18.47 -17.80
C ALA A 402 -12.07 -18.25 -17.82
N PHE A 403 -11.32 -18.97 -16.98
CA PHE A 403 -9.85 -18.99 -17.01
C PHE A 403 -9.31 -19.69 -18.26
N ARG A 404 -9.85 -20.88 -18.59
CA ARG A 404 -9.48 -21.62 -19.80
C ARG A 404 -9.69 -20.79 -21.07
N ALA A 405 -10.82 -20.09 -21.16
CA ALA A 405 -11.10 -19.19 -22.29
C ALA A 405 -10.11 -18.01 -22.43
N ARG A 406 -9.24 -17.79 -21.43
CA ARG A 406 -8.17 -16.78 -21.42
C ARG A 406 -6.76 -17.40 -21.46
N GLY A 407 -6.65 -18.70 -21.78
CA GLY A 407 -5.37 -19.41 -21.81
C GLY A 407 -4.73 -19.63 -20.44
N VAL A 408 -5.52 -19.54 -19.35
CA VAL A 408 -5.05 -19.76 -17.98
C VAL A 408 -5.40 -21.18 -17.55
N ASP A 409 -4.40 -21.94 -17.11
CA ASP A 409 -4.62 -23.24 -16.47
C ASP A 409 -5.00 -23.02 -14.99
N ALA A 410 -6.24 -23.34 -14.64
CA ALA A 410 -6.76 -23.11 -13.30
C ALA A 410 -7.13 -24.41 -12.59
N ARG A 411 -6.55 -24.62 -11.41
CA ARG A 411 -6.75 -25.82 -10.58
C ARG A 411 -7.43 -25.47 -9.27
N CYS A 412 -8.44 -26.24 -8.87
CA CYS A 412 -9.04 -26.12 -7.54
C CYS A 412 -8.13 -26.79 -6.51
N VAL A 413 -7.86 -26.09 -5.40
CA VAL A 413 -7.03 -26.57 -4.30
C VAL A 413 -7.73 -26.26 -2.99
N ASP A 414 -7.80 -27.24 -2.09
CA ASP A 414 -8.30 -27.03 -0.73
C ASP A 414 -7.15 -26.55 0.17
N LEU A 415 -7.32 -25.39 0.81
CA LEU A 415 -6.37 -24.84 1.77
C LEU A 415 -6.10 -25.78 2.94
N ALA A 416 -7.03 -26.67 3.30
CA ALA A 416 -6.80 -27.68 4.34
C ALA A 416 -5.74 -28.73 3.96
N THR A 417 -5.46 -28.88 2.66
CA THR A 417 -4.44 -29.81 2.13
C THR A 417 -3.10 -29.15 1.85
N CYS A 418 -3.06 -27.82 1.87
CA CYS A 418 -1.84 -27.04 1.79
C CYS A 418 -1.07 -27.11 3.12
N ARG A 419 0.26 -27.01 3.05
CA ARG A 419 1.13 -27.09 4.23
C ARG A 419 2.17 -25.99 4.21
N ILE A 420 2.47 -25.43 5.39
CA ILE A 420 3.73 -24.72 5.64
C ILE A 420 4.72 -25.82 6.02
N ASP A 421 5.71 -26.04 5.17
CA ASP A 421 6.72 -27.08 5.31
C ASP A 421 8.06 -26.48 4.92
N THR A 422 8.84 -26.05 5.91
CA THR A 422 10.13 -25.37 5.68
C THR A 422 11.22 -26.30 5.14
N SER A 423 10.98 -27.63 5.11
CA SER A 423 11.84 -28.57 4.37
C SER A 423 11.56 -28.54 2.86
N TRP A 424 10.43 -27.94 2.45
CA TRP A 424 9.99 -27.81 1.08
C TRP A 424 10.60 -26.55 0.42
N SER A 425 11.90 -26.62 0.12
CA SER A 425 12.65 -25.55 -0.58
C SER A 425 12.15 -25.34 -2.02
N PRO A 426 12.12 -24.08 -2.53
CA PRO A 426 12.62 -22.85 -1.89
C PRO A 426 11.57 -22.03 -1.12
N SER A 427 10.27 -22.34 -1.27
CA SER A 427 9.19 -21.49 -0.76
C SER A 427 8.77 -21.79 0.68
N GLY A 428 9.09 -22.98 1.20
CA GLY A 428 8.56 -23.45 2.48
C GLY A 428 7.06 -23.76 2.45
N LEU A 429 6.47 -23.91 1.24
CA LEU A 429 5.04 -24.13 1.04
C LEU A 429 4.79 -25.30 0.10
N ALA A 430 3.97 -26.25 0.54
CA ALA A 430 3.48 -27.34 -0.30
C ALA A 430 2.03 -27.06 -0.73
N ILE A 431 1.84 -26.75 -2.02
CA ILE A 431 0.52 -26.51 -2.64
C ILE A 431 0.20 -27.68 -3.59
N PRO A 432 -0.81 -28.52 -3.28
CA PRO A 432 -1.13 -29.69 -4.11
C PRO A 432 -1.42 -29.35 -5.56
N GLY A 433 -0.73 -30.05 -6.47
CA GLY A 433 -0.87 -29.85 -7.92
C GLY A 433 0.07 -28.84 -8.55
N PHE A 434 0.99 -28.24 -7.78
CA PHE A 434 2.02 -27.30 -8.25
C PHE A 434 3.46 -27.82 -8.03
N ALA A 435 3.62 -29.10 -7.69
CA ALA A 435 4.91 -29.73 -7.42
C ALA A 435 5.73 -28.96 -6.35
N ARG A 436 6.98 -28.56 -6.67
CA ARG A 436 7.81 -27.72 -5.81
C ARG A 436 7.67 -26.22 -6.09
N ASP A 437 6.95 -25.86 -7.14
CA ASP A 437 6.68 -24.47 -7.49
C ASP A 437 5.48 -23.92 -6.72
N LEU A 438 5.34 -22.60 -6.78
CA LEU A 438 4.12 -21.90 -6.38
C LEU A 438 3.21 -21.64 -7.60
N PRO A 439 1.89 -21.49 -7.40
CA PRO A 439 1.00 -20.97 -8.43
C PRO A 439 1.39 -19.54 -8.85
N ASP A 440 1.17 -19.18 -10.12
CA ASP A 440 1.44 -17.84 -10.64
C ASP A 440 0.48 -16.80 -10.07
N ALA A 441 -0.72 -17.23 -9.67
CA ALA A 441 -1.66 -16.44 -8.88
C ALA A 441 -2.62 -17.34 -8.11
N VAL A 442 -3.23 -16.79 -7.08
CA VAL A 442 -4.26 -17.44 -6.27
C VAL A 442 -5.58 -16.69 -6.36
N PHE A 443 -6.66 -17.41 -6.60
CA PHE A 443 -8.02 -16.90 -6.56
C PHE A 443 -8.78 -17.54 -5.40
N VAL A 444 -8.96 -16.81 -4.30
CA VAL A 444 -9.65 -17.36 -3.13
C VAL A 444 -11.14 -17.30 -3.33
N ARG A 445 -11.75 -18.48 -3.45
CA ARG A 445 -13.19 -18.66 -3.67
C ARG A 445 -13.92 -19.01 -2.39
N GLY A 446 -13.32 -19.84 -1.55
CA GLY A 446 -13.84 -20.33 -0.28
C GLY A 446 -12.71 -20.80 0.63
N ILE A 447 -12.97 -20.79 1.93
CA ILE A 447 -12.11 -21.39 2.95
C ILE A 447 -13.02 -22.30 3.77
N ALA A 448 -12.60 -23.56 3.95
CA ALA A 448 -13.30 -24.49 4.80
C ALA A 448 -13.48 -23.96 6.23
N GLY A 449 -14.59 -24.35 6.86
CA GLY A 449 -14.75 -24.19 8.31
C GLY A 449 -13.77 -25.05 9.10
N GLY A 450 -13.53 -24.72 10.35
CA GLY A 450 -12.60 -25.44 11.22
C GLY A 450 -12.53 -24.84 12.62
N THR A 451 -11.62 -25.35 13.44
CA THR A 451 -11.23 -24.69 14.70
C THR A 451 -10.53 -23.35 14.42
N PHE A 452 -10.31 -22.55 15.46
CA PHE A 452 -9.60 -21.28 15.33
C PHE A 452 -8.19 -21.49 14.77
N GLU A 453 -7.49 -22.52 15.24
CA GLU A 453 -6.13 -22.90 14.82
C GLU A 453 -6.11 -23.36 13.37
N GLN A 454 -7.07 -24.19 12.96
CA GLN A 454 -7.18 -24.65 11.56
C GLN A 454 -7.41 -23.49 10.59
N VAL A 455 -8.31 -22.56 10.95
CA VAL A 455 -8.58 -21.38 10.11
C VAL A 455 -7.38 -20.43 10.11
N THR A 456 -6.73 -20.25 11.26
CA THR A 456 -5.50 -19.45 11.37
C THR A 456 -4.39 -20.00 10.49
N LEU A 457 -4.18 -21.31 10.45
CA LEU A 457 -3.23 -21.95 9.54
C LEU A 457 -3.57 -21.69 8.07
N ARG A 458 -4.85 -21.83 7.68
CA ARG A 458 -5.30 -21.59 6.29
C ARG A 458 -5.10 -20.14 5.86
N LEU A 459 -5.39 -19.18 6.74
CA LEU A 459 -5.08 -17.77 6.52
C LEU A 459 -3.57 -17.53 6.48
N GLY A 460 -2.81 -18.20 7.33
CA GLY A 460 -1.35 -18.20 7.34
C GLY A 460 -0.74 -18.64 6.00
N ILE A 461 -1.29 -19.68 5.38
CA ILE A 461 -0.89 -20.12 4.02
C ILE A 461 -1.15 -19.03 2.98
N LEU A 462 -2.28 -18.33 3.05
CA LEU A 462 -2.58 -17.22 2.14
C LEU A 462 -1.69 -16.00 2.38
N HIS A 463 -1.33 -15.70 3.63
CA HIS A 463 -0.32 -14.69 3.95
C HIS A 463 1.05 -15.10 3.40
N ALA A 464 1.49 -16.33 3.64
CA ALA A 464 2.76 -16.85 3.16
C ALA A 464 2.87 -16.82 1.63
N LEU A 465 1.83 -17.24 0.90
CA LEU A 465 1.79 -17.14 -0.57
C LEU A 465 2.00 -15.71 -1.05
N ARG A 466 1.37 -14.73 -0.39
CA ARG A 466 1.51 -13.32 -0.72
C ARG A 466 2.91 -12.79 -0.41
N GLU A 467 3.48 -13.20 0.71
CA GLU A 467 4.84 -12.83 1.11
C GLU A 467 5.84 -13.45 0.09
N CYS A 468 5.64 -14.69 -0.37
CA CYS A 468 6.37 -15.26 -1.52
C CYS A 468 6.11 -14.58 -2.90
N GLY A 469 5.45 -13.42 -2.94
CA GLY A 469 5.21 -12.63 -4.14
C GLY A 469 4.04 -13.11 -5.01
N VAL A 470 3.30 -14.15 -4.59
CA VAL A 470 2.16 -14.66 -5.36
C VAL A 470 0.97 -13.70 -5.23
N PRO A 471 0.39 -13.19 -6.33
CA PRO A 471 -0.82 -12.39 -6.29
C PRO A 471 -2.01 -13.19 -5.75
N VAL A 472 -2.57 -12.78 -4.60
CA VAL A 472 -3.75 -13.43 -3.99
C VAL A 472 -4.98 -12.54 -4.16
N TYR A 473 -5.91 -12.96 -5.03
CA TYR A 473 -7.21 -12.32 -5.20
C TYR A 473 -8.16 -12.75 -4.07
N ASN A 474 -8.74 -11.76 -3.38
CA ASN A 474 -9.34 -11.90 -2.04
C ASN A 474 -8.31 -12.38 -1.00
N ASP A 475 -7.33 -11.53 -0.71
CA ASP A 475 -6.26 -11.84 0.26
C ASP A 475 -6.79 -12.15 1.68
N ALA A 476 -5.93 -12.75 2.49
CA ALA A 476 -6.28 -13.14 3.86
C ALA A 476 -6.79 -11.97 4.72
N ARG A 477 -6.24 -10.75 4.57
CA ARG A 477 -6.70 -9.58 5.33
C ARG A 477 -8.09 -9.13 4.92
N ALA A 478 -8.40 -9.18 3.62
CA ALA A 478 -9.75 -8.90 3.13
C ALA A 478 -10.76 -9.91 3.69
N ILE A 479 -10.36 -11.19 3.82
CA ILE A 479 -11.16 -12.25 4.41
C ILE A 479 -11.36 -12.02 5.91
N GLU A 480 -10.27 -11.86 6.68
CA GLU A 480 -10.28 -11.56 8.12
C GLU A 480 -11.24 -10.43 8.47
N ARG A 481 -11.12 -9.31 7.75
CA ARG A 481 -11.99 -8.14 7.96
C ARG A 481 -13.44 -8.39 7.61
N SER A 482 -13.72 -9.27 6.66
CA SER A 482 -15.07 -9.55 6.18
C SER A 482 -15.79 -10.62 7.00
N VAL A 483 -15.04 -11.53 7.65
CA VAL A 483 -15.62 -12.58 8.51
C VAL A 483 -15.83 -12.08 9.94
N ASP A 484 -15.02 -11.12 10.39
CA ASP A 484 -15.20 -10.43 11.67
C ASP A 484 -16.24 -9.30 11.54
N LYS A 485 -17.41 -9.51 12.17
CA LYS A 485 -18.49 -8.51 12.17
C LYS A 485 -18.13 -7.25 12.92
N SER A 486 -17.30 -7.31 13.96
CA SER A 486 -16.88 -6.14 14.71
C SER A 486 -15.99 -5.26 13.84
N MET A 487 -14.96 -5.85 13.23
CA MET A 487 -14.06 -5.15 12.30
C MET A 487 -14.80 -4.65 11.07
N THR A 488 -15.69 -5.43 10.47
CA THR A 488 -16.55 -4.96 9.36
C THR A 488 -17.35 -3.73 9.77
N SER A 489 -18.03 -3.77 10.92
CA SER A 489 -18.87 -2.64 11.37
C SER A 489 -18.04 -1.40 11.64
N PHE A 490 -16.88 -1.56 12.28
CA PHE A 490 -15.94 -0.48 12.53
C PHE A 490 -15.44 0.16 11.23
N LEU A 491 -15.01 -0.64 10.25
CA LEU A 491 -14.51 -0.15 8.96
C LEU A 491 -15.61 0.57 8.15
N LEU A 492 -16.85 0.06 8.20
CA LEU A 492 -17.99 0.69 7.54
C LEU A 492 -18.33 2.04 8.18
N HIS A 493 -18.37 2.10 9.52
CA HIS A 493 -18.58 3.34 10.25
C HIS A 493 -17.48 4.37 9.93
N ARG A 494 -16.21 3.96 10.00
CA ARG A 494 -15.06 4.80 9.66
C ARG A 494 -15.09 5.31 8.21
N ALA A 495 -15.65 4.55 7.29
CA ALA A 495 -15.80 4.94 5.88
C ALA A 495 -17.08 5.77 5.61
N GLY A 496 -17.83 6.13 6.66
CA GLY A 496 -19.09 6.86 6.57
C GLY A 496 -20.17 6.09 5.81
N VAL A 497 -20.07 4.76 5.73
CA VAL A 497 -21.10 3.94 5.07
C VAL A 497 -22.28 3.81 6.03
N PRO A 498 -23.49 4.22 5.62
CA PRO A 498 -24.66 4.22 6.49
C PRO A 498 -25.01 2.78 6.89
N THR A 499 -24.71 2.45 8.14
CA THR A 499 -24.97 1.14 8.74
C THR A 499 -25.67 1.32 10.08
N PRO A 500 -26.55 0.38 10.48
CA PRO A 500 -27.18 0.45 11.79
C PRO A 500 -26.11 0.39 12.89
N PRO A 501 -26.24 1.17 13.97
CA PRO A 501 -25.32 1.12 15.09
C PRO A 501 -25.09 -0.31 15.57
N ALA A 502 -23.82 -0.62 15.81
CA ALA A 502 -23.36 -1.93 16.26
C ALA A 502 -22.42 -1.76 17.46
N TRP A 503 -22.45 -2.74 18.35
CA TRP A 503 -21.68 -2.79 19.59
C TRP A 503 -21.10 -4.18 19.74
N ALA A 504 -19.79 -4.29 19.94
CA ALA A 504 -19.08 -5.53 20.21
C ALA A 504 -18.40 -5.44 21.57
N THR A 505 -18.62 -6.41 22.46
CA THR A 505 -18.07 -6.41 23.82
C THR A 505 -17.98 -7.81 24.40
N GLU A 506 -17.09 -8.00 25.36
CA GLU A 506 -17.07 -9.16 26.26
C GLU A 506 -17.87 -8.90 27.56
N SER A 507 -18.20 -7.63 27.85
CA SER A 507 -18.93 -7.26 29.07
C SER A 507 -20.43 -7.54 28.92
N ALA A 508 -20.92 -8.57 29.61
CA ALA A 508 -22.34 -8.87 29.71
C ALA A 508 -23.15 -7.68 30.27
N ALA A 509 -22.59 -6.96 31.25
CA ALA A 509 -23.21 -5.77 31.82
C ALA A 509 -23.35 -4.64 30.78
N PHE A 510 -22.32 -4.38 29.97
CA PHE A 510 -22.41 -3.40 28.88
C PHE A 510 -23.43 -3.82 27.82
N ALA A 511 -23.42 -5.09 27.40
CA ALA A 511 -24.39 -5.62 26.45
C ALA A 511 -25.84 -5.47 26.96
N GLN A 512 -26.07 -5.73 28.25
CA GLN A 512 -27.36 -5.55 28.90
C GLN A 512 -27.78 -4.07 28.91
N ARG A 513 -26.87 -3.15 29.25
CA ARG A 513 -27.15 -1.70 29.18
C ARG A 513 -27.53 -1.24 27.78
N VAL A 514 -26.84 -1.72 26.75
CA VAL A 514 -27.18 -1.43 25.35
C VAL A 514 -28.58 -1.94 25.02
N LEU A 515 -28.92 -3.18 25.40
CA LEU A 515 -30.26 -3.75 25.18
C LEU A 515 -31.35 -2.93 25.88
N MET A 516 -31.14 -2.56 27.14
CA MET A 516 -32.10 -1.75 27.92
C MET A 516 -32.29 -0.38 27.29
N ARG A 517 -31.20 0.32 26.94
CA ARG A 517 -31.24 1.64 26.29
C ARG A 517 -32.00 1.60 24.97
N GLU A 518 -31.71 0.61 24.12
CA GLU A 518 -32.39 0.49 22.83
C GLU A 518 -33.87 0.12 23.01
N THR A 519 -34.20 -0.74 23.98
CA THR A 519 -35.59 -1.10 24.27
C THR A 519 -36.40 0.08 24.81
N ALA A 520 -35.82 0.89 25.71
CA ALA A 520 -36.45 2.11 26.23
C ALA A 520 -36.75 3.12 25.12
N ALA A 521 -35.92 3.16 24.08
CA ALA A 521 -36.15 3.96 22.87
C ALA A 521 -37.12 3.28 21.86
N ALA A 522 -37.90 2.29 22.29
CA ALA A 522 -38.80 1.47 21.45
C ALA A 522 -38.11 0.81 20.25
N ARG A 523 -36.79 0.56 20.34
CA ARG A 523 -35.99 -0.10 19.30
C ARG A 523 -35.70 -1.54 19.69
N ARG A 524 -35.41 -2.36 18.66
CA ARG A 524 -34.98 -3.75 18.82
C ARG A 524 -33.51 -3.88 18.43
N VAL A 525 -32.85 -4.89 18.98
CA VAL A 525 -31.48 -5.24 18.60
C VAL A 525 -31.41 -6.69 18.14
N VAL A 526 -30.37 -7.02 17.38
CA VAL A 526 -30.05 -8.37 16.98
C VAL A 526 -28.70 -8.74 17.58
N ILE A 527 -28.66 -9.82 18.36
CA ILE A 527 -27.40 -10.45 18.75
C ILE A 527 -26.98 -11.46 17.68
N LYS A 528 -25.70 -11.43 17.30
CA LYS A 528 -25.11 -12.27 16.25
C LYS A 528 -23.84 -12.93 16.78
N PRO A 529 -23.51 -14.17 16.39
CA PRO A 529 -22.16 -14.70 16.56
C PRO A 529 -21.16 -13.80 15.83
N LEU A 530 -20.06 -13.45 16.50
CA LEU A 530 -19.02 -12.59 15.92
C LEU A 530 -18.53 -13.17 14.59
N PHE A 531 -18.15 -14.45 14.60
CA PHE A 531 -17.86 -15.26 13.43
C PHE A 531 -19.03 -16.18 13.09
N GLY A 532 -19.48 -16.20 11.84
CA GLY A 532 -20.57 -17.09 11.42
C GLY A 532 -21.31 -16.64 10.16
N SER A 533 -21.95 -17.60 9.48
CA SER A 533 -22.66 -17.44 8.20
C SER A 533 -24.10 -17.99 8.26
N GLN A 534 -24.82 -17.90 7.13
CA GLN A 534 -26.11 -18.58 6.90
C GLN A 534 -27.26 -18.16 7.85
N GLY A 535 -27.10 -17.09 8.62
CA GLY A 535 -28.09 -16.64 9.60
C GLY A 535 -28.23 -17.55 10.84
N LYS A 536 -27.28 -18.44 11.09
CA LYS A 536 -27.24 -19.29 12.28
C LYS A 536 -26.87 -18.46 13.52
N GLY A 537 -27.51 -18.75 14.66
CA GLY A 537 -27.25 -18.07 15.93
C GLY A 537 -27.82 -16.64 16.06
N LEU A 538 -28.55 -16.14 15.06
CA LEU A 538 -29.19 -14.83 15.13
C LEU A 538 -30.38 -14.85 16.09
N ARG A 539 -30.46 -13.89 17.02
CA ARG A 539 -31.63 -13.66 17.88
C ARG A 539 -32.01 -12.19 17.88
N ARG A 540 -33.30 -11.91 17.73
CA ARG A 540 -33.86 -10.55 17.88
C ARG A 540 -34.27 -10.37 19.33
N LEU A 541 -33.84 -9.27 19.94
CA LEU A 541 -34.05 -8.92 21.34
C LEU A 541 -34.77 -7.56 21.43
N GLY A 542 -35.41 -7.31 22.57
CA GLY A 542 -36.22 -6.12 22.85
C GLY A 542 -37.60 -6.50 23.39
N ALA A 543 -38.50 -5.51 23.49
CA ALA A 543 -39.86 -5.72 23.95
C ALA A 543 -40.64 -6.66 23.00
N ASN A 544 -41.27 -7.68 23.59
CA ASN A 544 -42.16 -8.59 22.88
C ASN A 544 -43.42 -7.83 22.42
N ALA A 545 -43.85 -8.10 21.20
CA ALA A 545 -45.02 -7.44 20.61
C ALA A 545 -46.34 -7.86 21.29
N SER A 546 -46.42 -9.05 21.88
CA SER A 546 -47.68 -9.58 22.42
C SER A 546 -47.95 -9.21 23.88
N ASN A 547 -46.91 -8.96 24.69
CA ASN A 547 -47.05 -8.71 26.13
C ASN A 547 -46.09 -7.65 26.69
N GLY A 548 -45.34 -6.95 25.84
CA GLY A 548 -44.41 -5.88 26.25
C GLY A 548 -43.15 -6.34 26.99
N ALA A 549 -43.06 -7.61 27.42
CA ALA A 549 -41.94 -8.11 28.21
C ALA A 549 -40.61 -8.03 27.45
N LEU A 550 -39.54 -7.61 28.12
CA LEU A 550 -38.20 -7.56 27.56
C LEU A 550 -37.67 -8.98 27.35
N THR A 551 -37.30 -9.32 26.12
CA THR A 551 -36.54 -10.56 25.86
C THR A 551 -35.14 -10.42 26.49
N PRO A 552 -34.76 -11.28 27.45
CA PRO A 552 -33.49 -11.14 28.14
C PRO A 552 -32.30 -11.39 27.22
N LEU A 553 -31.16 -10.75 27.54
CA LEU A 553 -29.89 -11.04 26.88
C LEU A 553 -29.54 -12.52 27.14
N PRO A 554 -29.24 -13.32 26.11
CA PRO A 554 -28.80 -14.69 26.32
C PRO A 554 -27.43 -14.74 27.01
N PRO A 555 -27.12 -15.84 27.72
CA PRO A 555 -25.79 -16.06 28.27
C PRO A 555 -24.70 -15.97 27.19
N LEU A 556 -23.66 -15.18 27.43
CA LEU A 556 -22.60 -14.91 26.44
C LEU A 556 -21.81 -16.16 26.04
N ARG A 557 -21.73 -17.18 26.90
CA ARG A 557 -21.21 -18.51 26.55
C ARG A 557 -21.78 -19.09 25.25
N SER A 558 -23.06 -18.82 24.95
CA SER A 558 -23.72 -19.25 23.70
C SER A 558 -23.15 -18.58 22.44
N TYR A 559 -22.40 -17.51 22.65
CA TYR A 559 -21.77 -16.65 21.66
C TYR A 559 -20.24 -16.56 21.86
N ARG A 560 -19.63 -17.57 22.52
CA ARG A 560 -18.19 -17.63 22.82
C ARG A 560 -17.70 -16.42 23.63
N GLU A 561 -18.47 -16.05 24.64
CA GLU A 561 -18.19 -14.93 25.56
C GLU A 561 -18.17 -13.53 24.92
N VAL A 562 -18.59 -13.40 23.65
CA VAL A 562 -18.65 -12.11 22.95
C VAL A 562 -20.07 -11.76 22.53
N ALA A 563 -20.54 -10.57 22.94
CA ALA A 563 -21.77 -9.98 22.44
C ALA A 563 -21.49 -9.05 21.26
N TYR A 564 -21.89 -9.46 20.05
CA TYR A 564 -22.09 -8.53 18.94
C TYR A 564 -23.59 -8.19 18.83
N LEU A 565 -23.94 -6.96 19.19
CA LEU A 565 -25.29 -6.40 19.09
C LEU A 565 -25.35 -5.42 17.91
N GLN A 566 -26.43 -5.45 17.14
CA GLN A 566 -26.69 -4.45 16.11
C GLN A 566 -28.14 -4.03 16.15
N ARG A 567 -28.40 -2.73 16.01
CA ARG A 567 -29.78 -2.21 15.93
C ARG A 567 -30.53 -2.92 14.79
N TYR A 568 -31.71 -3.44 15.12
CA TYR A 568 -32.60 -4.04 14.13
C TYR A 568 -33.28 -2.94 13.33
N VAL A 569 -33.18 -3.02 12.00
CA VAL A 569 -33.91 -2.14 11.10
C VAL A 569 -35.14 -2.91 10.60
N GLY A 570 -36.31 -2.51 11.09
CA GLY A 570 -37.60 -2.95 10.56
C GLY A 570 -38.61 -1.84 10.77
N SER A 571 -39.54 -1.66 9.84
CA SER A 571 -40.61 -0.68 10.03
C SER A 571 -41.86 -1.36 10.61
N ALA A 572 -42.51 -0.70 11.56
CA ALA A 572 -43.83 -1.10 12.04
C ALA A 572 -44.92 -0.99 10.95
N ARG A 573 -44.61 -0.33 9.82
CA ARG A 573 -45.48 -0.09 8.66
C ARG A 573 -45.19 -0.98 7.44
N ALA A 574 -44.23 -1.90 7.50
CA ALA A 574 -43.85 -2.73 6.36
C ALA A 574 -44.90 -3.82 6.11
N ARG A 575 -46.01 -3.45 5.44
CA ARG A 575 -47.01 -4.40 4.88
C ARG A 575 -46.41 -5.38 3.86
N ARG A 576 -45.21 -5.10 3.34
CA ARG A 576 -44.43 -5.99 2.47
C ARG A 576 -43.20 -6.46 3.25
N GLY A 577 -43.00 -7.78 3.36
CA GLY A 577 -41.89 -8.37 4.11
C GLY A 577 -40.52 -7.78 3.75
N GLY A 578 -39.58 -7.83 4.70
CA GLY A 578 -38.22 -7.35 4.50
C GLY A 578 -37.46 -8.12 3.41
N TYR A 579 -36.35 -7.55 2.96
CA TYR A 579 -35.48 -8.15 1.97
C TYR A 579 -34.03 -7.66 2.11
N ASP A 580 -33.14 -8.38 1.46
CA ASP A 580 -31.69 -8.35 1.67
C ASP A 580 -31.01 -8.12 0.31
N TRP A 581 -30.16 -7.09 0.18
CA TRP A 581 -29.36 -6.84 -1.02
C TRP A 581 -28.04 -7.62 -1.00
N ARG A 582 -27.76 -8.36 -2.07
CA ARG A 582 -26.46 -8.98 -2.33
C ARG A 582 -25.86 -8.39 -3.59
N VAL A 583 -24.78 -7.65 -3.42
CA VAL A 583 -24.06 -6.98 -4.50
C VAL A 583 -22.71 -7.66 -4.71
N LEU A 584 -22.36 -7.97 -5.96
CA LEU A 584 -21.04 -8.44 -6.34
C LEU A 584 -20.19 -7.22 -6.72
N VAL A 585 -19.04 -7.09 -6.06
CA VAL A 585 -18.06 -6.02 -6.32
C VAL A 585 -16.78 -6.67 -6.81
N ILE A 586 -16.23 -6.15 -7.92
CA ILE A 586 -14.93 -6.56 -8.47
C ILE A 586 -14.03 -5.32 -8.43
N GLY A 587 -12.96 -5.40 -7.62
CA GLY A 587 -12.13 -4.23 -7.34
C GLY A 587 -12.95 -3.13 -6.64
N SER A 588 -13.10 -1.98 -7.30
CA SER A 588 -13.87 -0.84 -6.81
C SER A 588 -15.24 -0.68 -7.47
N ARG A 589 -15.69 -1.64 -8.29
CA ARG A 589 -16.90 -1.53 -9.11
C ARG A 589 -17.95 -2.58 -8.74
N ALA A 590 -19.17 -2.14 -8.46
CA ALA A 590 -20.33 -3.03 -8.37
C ALA A 590 -20.71 -3.53 -9.77
N VAL A 591 -20.84 -4.85 -9.94
CA VAL A 591 -21.02 -5.48 -11.27
C VAL A 591 -22.32 -6.26 -11.41
N ALA A 592 -22.92 -6.71 -10.31
CA ALA A 592 -24.22 -7.37 -10.29
C ALA A 592 -24.90 -7.18 -8.93
N ALA A 593 -26.23 -7.15 -8.91
CA ALA A 593 -27.02 -7.17 -7.69
C ALA A 593 -28.12 -8.23 -7.77
N MET A 594 -28.48 -8.75 -6.60
CA MET A 594 -29.69 -9.55 -6.43
C MET A 594 -30.36 -9.18 -5.11
N ARG A 595 -31.68 -9.30 -5.08
CA ARG A 595 -32.50 -9.20 -3.88
C ARG A 595 -32.77 -10.60 -3.33
N ARG A 596 -32.71 -10.75 -2.01
CA ARG A 596 -33.16 -11.97 -1.33
C ARG A 596 -34.40 -11.69 -0.52
N THR A 597 -35.47 -12.45 -0.78
CA THR A 597 -36.79 -12.27 -0.20
C THR A 597 -37.26 -13.57 0.48
N GLY A 598 -38.13 -13.45 1.49
CA GLY A 598 -38.68 -14.61 2.20
C GLY A 598 -37.69 -15.27 3.19
N GLY A 599 -37.75 -16.58 3.34
CA GLY A 599 -37.00 -17.32 4.37
C GLY A 599 -37.72 -17.36 5.72
N ARG A 600 -37.04 -17.88 6.75
CA ARG A 600 -37.65 -18.08 8.07
C ARG A 600 -37.73 -16.77 8.86
N GLY A 601 -38.94 -16.21 8.95
CA GLY A 601 -39.23 -14.99 9.71
C GLY A 601 -38.59 -13.76 9.09
N TRP A 602 -37.67 -13.12 9.80
CA TRP A 602 -36.97 -11.90 9.37
C TRP A 602 -35.57 -12.17 8.77
N ILE A 603 -35.20 -13.44 8.59
CA ILE A 603 -33.86 -13.84 8.11
C ILE A 603 -33.92 -14.23 6.64
N HIS A 604 -33.47 -13.34 5.77
CA HIS A 604 -33.57 -13.45 4.30
C HIS A 604 -32.35 -14.14 3.66
N ASN A 605 -31.82 -15.19 4.31
CA ASN A 605 -30.70 -15.98 3.79
C ASN A 605 -31.20 -17.19 2.98
N VAL A 606 -30.57 -17.52 1.85
CA VAL A 606 -30.95 -18.68 1.01
C VAL A 606 -30.89 -19.99 1.79
N ALA A 607 -29.89 -20.16 2.66
CA ALA A 607 -29.79 -21.33 3.54
C ALA A 607 -30.91 -21.42 4.60
N ARG A 608 -31.75 -20.38 4.69
CA ARG A 608 -32.94 -20.30 5.56
C ARG A 608 -34.24 -20.22 4.75
N GLY A 609 -34.20 -20.59 3.46
CA GLY A 609 -35.37 -20.67 2.58
C GLY A 609 -35.69 -19.38 1.81
N ALA A 610 -34.80 -18.38 1.81
CA ALA A 610 -35.01 -17.18 0.99
C ALA A 610 -34.79 -17.46 -0.51
N ARG A 611 -35.54 -16.77 -1.36
CA ARG A 611 -35.39 -16.81 -2.82
C ARG A 611 -34.49 -15.67 -3.30
N CYS A 612 -33.76 -15.90 -4.40
CA CYS A 612 -32.95 -14.88 -5.05
C CYS A 612 -33.67 -14.35 -6.28
N GLU A 613 -33.80 -13.03 -6.37
CA GLU A 613 -34.37 -12.32 -7.51
C GLU A 613 -33.29 -11.39 -8.10
N PRO A 614 -33.07 -11.39 -9.42
CA PRO A 614 -32.20 -10.39 -10.06
C PRO A 614 -32.67 -8.99 -9.70
N ALA A 615 -31.73 -8.07 -9.51
CA ALA A 615 -32.09 -6.70 -9.20
C ALA A 615 -31.14 -5.72 -9.89
N ALA A 616 -31.71 -4.58 -10.32
CA ALA A 616 -30.93 -3.54 -10.98
C ALA A 616 -29.93 -2.91 -10.00
N LEU A 617 -28.74 -2.59 -10.52
CA LEU A 617 -27.78 -1.77 -9.81
C LEU A 617 -28.11 -0.30 -10.04
N ASP A 618 -28.94 0.28 -9.17
CA ASP A 618 -29.09 1.72 -9.17
C ASP A 618 -27.79 2.41 -8.71
N PRO A 619 -27.58 3.70 -9.05
CA PRO A 619 -26.36 4.42 -8.70
C PRO A 619 -26.07 4.46 -7.20
N THR A 620 -27.10 4.51 -6.36
CA THR A 620 -26.97 4.56 -4.90
C THR A 620 -26.46 3.23 -4.35
N LEU A 621 -27.09 2.13 -4.75
CA LEU A 621 -26.69 0.78 -4.37
C LEU A 621 -25.27 0.45 -4.87
N ALA A 622 -24.95 0.83 -6.11
CA ALA A 622 -23.63 0.64 -6.68
C ALA A 622 -22.56 1.43 -5.91
N SER A 623 -22.81 2.70 -5.59
CA SER A 623 -21.91 3.57 -4.83
C SER A 623 -21.67 3.04 -3.41
N LEU A 624 -22.74 2.65 -2.71
CA LEU A 624 -22.66 2.08 -1.37
C LEU A 624 -21.85 0.78 -1.34
N ALA A 625 -22.13 -0.14 -2.28
CA ALA A 625 -21.39 -1.41 -2.38
C ALA A 625 -19.92 -1.19 -2.73
N ALA A 626 -19.60 -0.23 -3.60
CA ALA A 626 -18.22 0.13 -3.92
C ALA A 626 -17.48 0.72 -2.72
N ARG A 627 -18.14 1.58 -1.91
CA ARG A 627 -17.58 2.14 -0.67
C ARG A 627 -17.32 1.06 0.38
N ASP A 628 -18.24 0.12 0.55
CA ASP A 628 -18.08 -1.07 1.41
C ASP A 628 -16.90 -1.94 0.95
N GLY A 629 -16.83 -2.24 -0.35
CA GLY A 629 -15.71 -2.96 -0.97
C GLY A 629 -14.37 -2.29 -0.67
N ARG A 630 -14.26 -0.98 -0.91
CA ARG A 630 -13.05 -0.19 -0.60
C ARG A 630 -12.71 -0.21 0.89
N ALA A 631 -13.68 -0.05 1.79
CA ALA A 631 -13.45 -0.01 3.23
C ALA A 631 -12.79 -1.30 3.75
N ARG A 632 -13.25 -2.47 3.27
CA ARG A 632 -12.72 -3.78 3.66
C ARG A 632 -11.44 -4.14 2.92
N ALA A 633 -11.35 -3.77 1.65
CA ALA A 633 -10.20 -4.03 0.78
C ALA A 633 -9.03 -3.04 0.96
N ARG A 634 -9.05 -2.10 1.92
CA ARG A 634 -7.93 -1.18 2.21
C ARG A 634 -6.64 -1.95 2.54
N LEU A 635 -5.92 -2.37 1.51
CA LEU A 635 -4.56 -2.81 1.54
C LEU A 635 -3.69 -1.57 1.83
N ARG A 636 -3.08 -1.51 3.01
CA ARG A 636 -1.69 -1.00 3.04
C ARG A 636 -0.89 -1.97 2.15
N ARG A 637 -0.42 -1.54 0.97
CA ARG A 637 0.60 -2.30 0.24
C ARG A 637 1.94 -2.04 0.94
N ARG A 638 2.43 -3.11 1.59
CA ARG A 638 3.73 -3.27 2.27
C ARG A 638 4.89 -3.31 1.25
N ARG A 639 6.12 -3.10 1.75
CA ARG A 639 7.39 -3.60 1.19
C ARG A 639 7.38 -5.14 0.95
N PRO A 640 8.30 -5.67 0.12
CA PRO A 640 8.23 -6.99 -0.52
C PRO A 640 8.91 -8.10 0.29
N ASP A 641 8.61 -9.35 -0.04
CA ASP A 641 9.21 -10.59 0.48
C ASP A 641 9.76 -11.41 -0.74
N PRO A 642 10.62 -12.45 -0.59
CA PRO A 642 11.94 -12.53 -1.18
C PRO A 642 11.93 -13.49 -2.37
N ARG A 643 12.96 -13.43 -3.20
CA ARG A 643 13.15 -14.38 -4.30
C ARG A 643 13.88 -15.65 -3.83
N PRO A 644 13.71 -16.77 -4.57
CA PRO A 644 14.02 -18.11 -4.10
C PRO A 644 15.50 -18.50 -4.25
N VAL A 645 15.94 -19.38 -3.35
CA VAL A 645 17.25 -20.04 -3.40
C VAL A 645 17.23 -21.09 -4.52
N ASP A 646 18.03 -20.86 -5.55
CA ASP A 646 18.30 -21.86 -6.58
C ASP A 646 19.40 -22.82 -6.12
N ALA A 647 19.13 -24.11 -6.28
CA ALA A 647 19.99 -25.19 -5.86
C ALA A 647 20.84 -25.68 -7.04
N GLY A 648 22.17 -25.60 -6.90
CA GLY A 648 23.10 -26.58 -7.47
C GLY A 648 24.20 -26.04 -8.39
N ARG A 649 25.44 -26.00 -7.89
CA ARG A 649 26.55 -26.89 -8.31
C ARG A 649 27.87 -26.59 -7.56
N ASN A 650 28.27 -27.58 -6.74
CA ASN A 650 29.64 -28.02 -6.38
C ASN A 650 30.84 -27.06 -6.49
N ARG A 651 31.58 -26.92 -5.37
CA ARG A 651 32.95 -27.46 -5.23
C ARG A 651 33.45 -27.45 -3.76
N ARG A 652 33.96 -28.63 -3.38
CA ARG A 652 34.76 -29.07 -2.22
C ARG A 652 35.51 -28.00 -1.40
N ALA A 653 35.45 -28.12 -0.07
CA ALA A 653 36.61 -28.22 0.83
C ALA A 653 36.18 -28.69 2.23
N ALA A 654 36.83 -29.75 2.72
CA ALA A 654 36.68 -30.29 4.06
C ALA A 654 37.56 -29.50 5.05
N GLY A 655 37.11 -29.36 6.30
CA GLY A 655 37.92 -28.78 7.38
C GLY A 655 37.15 -28.73 8.70
N ALA A 656 37.47 -29.64 9.61
CA ALA A 656 36.88 -29.80 10.92
C ALA A 656 37.39 -28.78 11.97
N ARG A 657 36.59 -28.60 13.04
CA ARG A 657 36.91 -28.31 14.47
C ARG A 657 35.90 -27.30 15.06
N SER A 658 35.05 -27.74 15.99
CA SER A 658 35.14 -27.56 17.46
C SER A 658 35.17 -26.07 17.84
N GLU A 659 34.24 -25.51 18.62
CA GLU A 659 34.05 -25.79 20.04
C GLU A 659 32.83 -25.04 20.62
N ARG A 660 32.47 -25.45 21.83
CA ARG A 660 31.32 -25.07 22.65
C ARG A 660 31.35 -23.60 23.09
N ARG A 661 30.16 -22.98 23.25
CA ARG A 661 29.81 -22.25 24.50
C ARG A 661 28.29 -22.08 24.66
N ARG A 662 27.88 -22.16 25.92
CA ARG A 662 26.52 -22.24 26.49
C ARG A 662 25.95 -20.85 26.80
N GLY A 663 24.62 -20.81 26.98
CA GLY A 663 23.87 -19.81 27.77
C GLY A 663 22.92 -18.99 26.88
N MET A 664 21.63 -18.82 27.15
CA MET A 664 20.79 -19.12 28.32
C MET A 664 19.36 -19.42 27.85
N ALA A 665 18.72 -20.33 28.57
CA ALA A 665 17.31 -20.64 28.50
C ALA A 665 16.47 -19.63 29.29
N TRP A 666 15.26 -19.35 28.83
CA TRP A 666 14.17 -18.79 29.63
C TRP A 666 13.39 -19.96 30.26
N ALA A 667 13.42 -20.07 31.59
CA ALA A 667 12.46 -20.81 32.42
C ALA A 667 11.38 -19.80 32.86
N ALA A 668 10.09 -20.00 32.55
CA ALA A 668 9.11 -20.85 33.24
C ALA A 668 8.70 -20.35 34.63
N ILE A 669 7.39 -20.14 34.85
CA ILE A 669 6.53 -20.83 35.85
C ILE A 669 5.22 -20.05 36.03
N GLY A 670 4.11 -20.80 36.20
CA GLY A 670 2.82 -20.30 36.67
C GLY A 670 1.64 -21.24 36.41
N ASP A 671 1.74 -22.48 36.91
CA ASP A 671 0.64 -23.45 37.06
C ASP A 671 -0.30 -22.98 38.19
N ASP A 672 -1.60 -23.23 38.10
CA ASP A 672 -2.37 -23.51 39.31
C ASP A 672 -3.53 -24.49 39.06
N ARG A 673 -3.58 -25.50 39.93
CA ARG A 673 -4.53 -26.60 39.98
C ARG A 673 -5.50 -26.37 41.13
N ARG A 674 -6.77 -26.74 40.95
CA ARG A 674 -7.50 -27.72 41.82
C ARG A 674 -9.01 -27.72 41.52
N TYR A 675 -9.58 -28.88 41.19
CA TYR A 675 -10.43 -29.65 42.12
C TYR A 675 -10.69 -31.08 41.60
N ARG A 676 -10.78 -32.02 42.55
CA ARG A 676 -10.81 -33.49 42.40
C ARG A 676 -12.24 -34.07 42.35
N ARG A 677 -12.28 -35.36 41.96
CA ARG A 677 -13.23 -36.48 42.25
C ARG A 677 -14.34 -36.66 41.19
N GLY A 678 -14.62 -37.86 40.68
CA GLY A 678 -14.11 -39.21 40.91
C GLY A 678 -14.97 -40.24 40.14
N ALA A 679 -14.41 -41.46 39.98
CA ALA A 679 -15.05 -42.72 39.53
C ALA A 679 -15.66 -42.77 38.10
N GLY A 680 -15.56 -43.83 37.29
CA GLY A 680 -14.98 -45.15 37.42
C GLY A 680 -15.16 -45.94 36.10
N ARG A 681 -14.17 -46.80 35.81
CA ARG A 681 -14.18 -48.14 35.16
C ARG A 681 -15.07 -48.50 33.94
N ARG A 682 -14.39 -49.25 33.03
CA ARG A 682 -14.81 -50.38 32.16
C ARG A 682 -15.49 -50.01 30.82
N SER A 683 -14.81 -50.20 29.67
CA SER A 683 -14.56 -51.44 28.88
C SER A 683 -15.70 -51.82 27.94
N ALA A 684 -15.46 -51.78 26.62
CA ALA A 684 -15.81 -52.84 25.64
C ALA A 684 -15.70 -52.31 24.20
N ARG A 685 -14.88 -52.97 23.37
CA ARG A 685 -15.17 -53.15 21.93
C ARG A 685 -16.16 -54.33 21.80
N PRO A 686 -16.97 -54.42 20.73
CA PRO A 686 -16.55 -55.27 19.62
C PRO A 686 -16.95 -54.81 18.20
N GLN A 687 -16.35 -55.59 17.29
CA GLN A 687 -16.35 -55.74 15.84
C GLN A 687 -17.54 -55.35 14.93
N ALA A 688 -17.10 -55.09 13.69
CA ALA A 688 -17.75 -54.97 12.40
C ALA A 688 -18.84 -56.01 12.03
N ARG A 689 -19.79 -55.57 11.19
CA ARG A 689 -20.11 -56.09 9.83
C ARG A 689 -21.29 -55.31 9.20
N GLY A 690 -21.22 -55.08 7.89
CA GLY A 690 -22.37 -54.76 7.04
C GLY A 690 -22.24 -53.50 6.19
N GLU A 691 -21.71 -53.63 4.97
CA GLU A 691 -22.14 -52.76 3.85
C GLU A 691 -23.63 -53.03 3.53
N PRO A 692 -24.38 -52.03 3.05
CA PRO A 692 -24.60 -52.02 1.62
C PRO A 692 -24.48 -50.63 0.96
N ARG A 693 -24.36 -50.74 -0.37
CA ARG A 693 -24.11 -49.75 -1.41
C ARG A 693 -25.04 -48.52 -1.42
N LEU A 694 -24.39 -47.38 -1.70
CA LEU A 694 -24.80 -46.26 -2.56
C LEU A 694 -26.29 -45.94 -2.69
N ASP A 695 -26.67 -44.79 -2.11
CA ASP A 695 -27.67 -43.93 -2.72
C ASP A 695 -27.15 -42.48 -2.82
N THR A 696 -27.19 -41.96 -4.03
CA THR A 696 -26.61 -40.70 -4.49
C THR A 696 -27.58 -39.54 -4.27
N ALA A 697 -27.51 -38.82 -3.15
CA ALA A 697 -27.98 -37.43 -3.05
C ALA A 697 -27.76 -36.82 -1.67
N ALA A 698 -26.69 -36.03 -1.48
CA ALA A 698 -26.70 -34.89 -0.56
C ALA A 698 -25.38 -34.11 -0.68
N ALA A 699 -25.24 -33.31 -1.74
CA ALA A 699 -24.24 -32.25 -1.78
C ALA A 699 -24.56 -31.24 -0.67
N ARG A 700 -23.86 -31.34 0.46
CA ARG A 700 -23.77 -30.28 1.47
C ARG A 700 -23.12 -29.08 0.79
N ARG A 701 -23.85 -27.97 0.72
CA ARG A 701 -23.45 -26.72 0.06
C ARG A 701 -22.98 -25.70 1.11
N ALA A 702 -21.67 -25.43 1.19
CA ALA A 702 -21.10 -24.27 1.83
C ALA A 702 -21.06 -23.12 0.81
N ALA A 703 -22.06 -22.25 0.88
CA ALA A 703 -22.07 -21.06 0.06
C ALA A 703 -20.94 -20.09 0.45
N PRO A 704 -20.32 -19.41 -0.52
CA PRO A 704 -19.29 -18.39 -0.28
C PRO A 704 -19.83 -17.22 0.54
N TRP A 705 -18.98 -16.71 1.43
CA TRP A 705 -19.23 -15.56 2.27
C TRP A 705 -19.63 -14.34 1.42
N THR A 706 -20.78 -13.76 1.72
CA THR A 706 -21.21 -12.48 1.14
C THR A 706 -22.04 -11.74 2.17
N LEU A 707 -21.60 -10.52 2.47
CA LEU A 707 -22.34 -9.59 3.30
C LEU A 707 -23.63 -9.21 2.59
N THR A 708 -24.72 -9.17 3.35
CA THR A 708 -26.03 -8.80 2.83
C THR A 708 -26.51 -7.57 3.58
N ILE A 709 -26.91 -6.55 2.84
CA ILE A 709 -27.34 -5.26 3.40
C ILE A 709 -28.87 -5.21 3.32
N CYS A 710 -29.54 -5.01 4.45
CA CYS A 710 -30.99 -4.96 4.59
C CYS A 710 -31.40 -3.50 4.83
N TRP A 711 -32.17 -2.88 3.93
CA TRP A 711 -32.75 -1.52 4.11
C TRP A 711 -34.24 -1.52 3.69
N PRO A 712 -35.14 -0.84 4.43
CA PRO A 712 -36.51 -0.58 3.99
C PRO A 712 -36.56 0.46 2.87
N ALA A 713 -37.58 0.35 2.00
CA ALA A 713 -37.87 1.31 0.93
C ALA A 713 -38.11 2.73 1.48
N PRO A 714 -37.78 3.78 0.71
CA PRO A 714 -38.17 5.14 1.05
C PRO A 714 -39.70 5.23 1.10
N THR A 715 -40.23 5.85 2.16
CA THR A 715 -41.62 6.30 2.20
C THR A 715 -41.84 7.31 1.07
N PRO A 716 -42.90 7.17 0.25
CA PRO A 716 -43.27 8.24 -0.66
C PRO A 716 -43.64 9.49 0.17
N PRO A 717 -43.37 10.70 -0.34
CA PRO A 717 -43.85 11.92 0.32
C PRO A 717 -45.37 11.84 0.44
N SER A 718 -45.89 11.99 1.66
CA SER A 718 -47.26 12.44 1.87
C SER A 718 -47.39 13.86 1.32
N CYS A 719 -48.52 14.14 0.67
CA CYS A 719 -48.90 15.39 0.01
C CYS A 719 -48.34 16.67 0.64
#